data_AF-A0A925Y4P1-F1
#
_entry.id   AF-A0A925Y4P1-F1
#
_cell.length_a   1.000
_cell.length_b   1.000
_cell.length_c   1.000
_cell.angle_alpha   90.00
_cell.angle_beta   90.00
_cell.angle_gamma   90.00
#
_symmetry.space_group_name_H-M   'P 1'
#
loop_
_entity.id
_entity.type
_entity.pdbx_description
1 polymer ?
#
loop_
_entity_poly.entity_id
_entity_poly.type
_entity_poly.pdbx_seq_one_letter_code
_entity_poly.pdbx_strand_id
1 'polypeptide(L)'
;MLTFYHTLQTWKTRQSRAEAGEAPLRAELFSVEQQARHAGMLAEFHRVSNRRCSNRLLDCLDRNEMDLRAFNRSTRAVDPGRRITPAAEWLLDNHYLIEEQIQMARQHLPRGYSRELPRLANGTRAGLPRVYDIVVELIAHVDAQIDYGELAAFIAAYQTVNSLKVGELWAVPIMLRLGLIENLQRITTHLIRAREDRDLADTWVDRLRDMAEKTPSELVVVVADMARSNPPISSAFVAEFCQRLSHHSPALHLAHGWLQHRLLEDGLTIERLIDLENQNQAADQVSVSHSIASLRFLGATNWKDFVEGLSLTEETLRADPAGCYEKMDFATRDHYRHVVEGISRHSRLTEGEVARLAIQQAVAAAAQVGIGDRSAHVGYYLIDRGLPVIERMARVRWPWRSGLERLIRHFPMTFYVGKIGILTLLMTLGFTWHVRTLGVPEWSVMMLAIVFLICASQLAVALMNWLTTFLVSPRLLPRLDFSSGIAPESRTMVVVPTMLASSDGIDHLIETLEIHCLANRDDHLHFALLTDFCDADQENLPGDEALVQQARDGVEMLNHKYPSTGESRFFLLHRPRRWNPTDGLWMGYERKRGKLTEFNALLRGGSNDCFSTIIGETTIFPLIRYVITLDTDTQLPRDAARRLAGTMAHPLNHPVFDAIRGVVTDGYGILQPQVGVSLPSARRSWFVKLFASDAGIDPYTRAVSNVYQDLFSEGSFIGKGIYDVDAFRRAMKGRFRENTILSHDLLESCHARSALISDVEFYEDYPSRYHVDVDRRHRWMRGDWQIAQWLLPRIPGDDPRIVTNPLSGLSRWKIFDNLRRSLVPAGMMGLILGGWLLAPQLGALSAWLVIGIIALPILLESGVGLLRKPSALPWIMHLRDLAESSARQLAQAALTIAFLPYEAFFSLDAVCRTLTRLTITRKSLLEWKTSGDCERSHQNGVVGVYVTMWVGPVLALASGLTLGVYEPGLLRAVWPILVAWFASPWIAWWISRPIETATHDLSAYQLAFLKNTARKTLQFF
;
A
#
# COMPACT_ATOMS: atom_id res chain seq x y z
N MET A 1 -40.50 -42.45 -42.76
CA MET A 1 -40.43 -41.07 -43.33
C MET A 1 -40.57 -39.99 -42.26
N LEU A 2 -41.58 -40.02 -41.39
CA LEU A 2 -41.76 -39.03 -40.29
C LEU A 2 -40.58 -38.94 -39.33
N THR A 3 -39.94 -40.06 -39.00
CA THR A 3 -38.74 -40.09 -38.14
C THR A 3 -37.53 -39.45 -38.82
N PHE A 4 -37.36 -39.63 -40.13
CA PHE A 4 -36.25 -39.04 -40.89
C PHE A 4 -36.41 -37.52 -41.05
N TYR A 5 -37.65 -37.05 -41.21
CA TYR A 5 -37.99 -35.62 -41.25
C TYR A 5 -37.77 -34.94 -39.90
N HIS A 6 -38.11 -35.62 -38.80
CA HIS A 6 -37.88 -35.12 -37.43
C HIS A 6 -36.38 -35.11 -37.06
N THR A 7 -35.60 -36.09 -37.52
CA THR A 7 -34.14 -36.11 -37.35
C THR A 7 -33.45 -35.02 -38.19
N LEU A 8 -33.92 -34.74 -39.40
CA LEU A 8 -33.44 -33.63 -40.23
C LEU A 8 -33.81 -32.26 -39.66
N GLN A 9 -35.02 -32.09 -39.10
CA GLN A 9 -35.40 -30.85 -38.40
C GLN A 9 -34.64 -30.66 -37.09
N THR A 10 -34.38 -31.73 -36.33
CA THR A 10 -33.57 -31.66 -35.08
C THR A 10 -32.08 -31.49 -35.36
N TRP A 11 -31.57 -31.97 -36.50
CA TRP A 11 -30.22 -31.72 -36.97
C TRP A 11 -30.07 -30.29 -37.50
N LYS A 12 -31.00 -29.79 -38.34
CA LYS A 12 -31.06 -28.38 -38.76
C LYS A 12 -31.26 -27.40 -37.60
N THR A 13 -32.09 -27.74 -36.60
CA THR A 13 -32.23 -26.89 -35.40
C THR A 13 -31.02 -26.96 -34.47
N ARG A 14 -30.30 -28.10 -34.40
CA ARG A 14 -29.00 -28.17 -33.70
C ARG A 14 -27.89 -27.42 -34.43
N GLN A 15 -27.87 -27.46 -35.76
CA GLN A 15 -26.92 -26.73 -36.60
C GLN A 15 -27.19 -25.22 -36.54
N SER A 16 -28.46 -24.78 -36.64
CA SER A 16 -28.84 -23.38 -36.44
C SER A 16 -28.61 -22.87 -35.02
N ARG A 17 -28.69 -23.73 -33.99
CA ARG A 17 -28.34 -23.38 -32.59
C ARG A 17 -26.83 -23.32 -32.34
N ALA A 18 -26.03 -24.09 -33.08
CA ALA A 18 -24.57 -23.99 -33.05
C ALA A 18 -24.11 -22.74 -33.82
N GLU A 19 -24.71 -22.45 -34.97
CA GLU A 19 -24.46 -21.24 -35.76
C GLU A 19 -24.92 -19.95 -35.04
N ALA A 20 -26.06 -19.97 -34.34
CA ALA A 20 -26.53 -18.82 -33.54
C ALA A 20 -25.66 -18.54 -32.30
N GLY A 21 -24.88 -19.54 -31.83
CA GLY A 21 -23.95 -19.38 -30.71
C GLY A 21 -22.64 -18.67 -31.09
N GLU A 22 -22.32 -18.62 -32.38
CA GLU A 22 -21.02 -18.19 -32.92
C GLU A 22 -21.10 -16.93 -33.80
N ALA A 23 -22.30 -16.41 -34.07
CA ALA A 23 -22.47 -15.14 -34.78
C ALA A 23 -21.91 -13.96 -33.96
N PRO A 24 -21.37 -12.91 -34.61
CA PRO A 24 -21.04 -11.64 -33.97
C PRO A 24 -22.21 -11.10 -33.14
N LEU A 25 -21.93 -10.39 -32.04
CA LEU A 25 -22.97 -9.79 -31.20
C LEU A 25 -23.56 -8.57 -31.91
N ARG A 26 -24.51 -8.81 -32.83
CA ARG A 26 -25.19 -7.79 -33.63
C ARG A 26 -26.71 -7.99 -33.56
N ALA A 27 -27.41 -6.95 -33.15
CA ALA A 27 -28.87 -6.87 -33.14
C ALA A 27 -29.34 -5.56 -33.81
N GLU A 28 -30.65 -5.31 -33.82
CA GLU A 28 -31.20 -4.05 -34.30
C GLU A 28 -30.65 -2.87 -33.48
N LEU A 29 -30.14 -1.84 -34.17
CA LEU A 29 -29.56 -0.68 -33.52
C LEU A 29 -30.64 0.15 -32.83
N PHE A 30 -30.45 0.44 -31.55
CA PHE A 30 -31.39 1.20 -30.75
C PHE A 30 -30.91 2.63 -30.51
N SER A 31 -31.82 3.60 -30.64
CA SER A 31 -31.63 4.96 -30.12
C SER A 31 -31.59 4.97 -28.59
N VAL A 32 -31.05 6.03 -27.98
CA VAL A 32 -30.94 6.16 -26.51
C VAL A 32 -32.27 5.96 -25.79
N GLU A 33 -33.39 6.44 -26.34
CA GLU A 33 -34.73 6.21 -25.76
C GLU A 33 -35.17 4.74 -25.84
N GLN A 34 -34.90 4.08 -26.97
CA GLN A 34 -35.20 2.65 -27.15
C GLN A 34 -34.32 1.79 -26.24
N GLN A 35 -33.05 2.15 -26.11
CA GLN A 35 -32.10 1.53 -25.17
C GLN A 35 -32.59 1.62 -23.72
N ALA A 36 -33.05 2.80 -23.28
CA ALA A 36 -33.58 2.98 -21.93
C ALA A 36 -34.86 2.14 -21.68
N ARG A 37 -35.77 2.07 -22.67
CA ARG A 37 -36.96 1.19 -22.57
C ARG A 37 -36.58 -0.29 -22.52
N HIS A 38 -35.61 -0.71 -23.35
CA HIS A 38 -35.08 -2.07 -23.35
C HIS A 38 -34.46 -2.42 -22.00
N ALA A 39 -33.67 -1.52 -21.42
CA ALA A 39 -33.10 -1.70 -20.09
C ALA A 39 -34.17 -1.90 -19.01
N GLY A 40 -35.28 -1.15 -19.05
CA GLY A 40 -36.42 -1.34 -18.16
C GLY A 40 -37.10 -2.70 -18.34
N MET A 41 -37.39 -3.12 -19.57
CA MET A 41 -37.96 -4.44 -19.87
C MET A 41 -37.05 -5.58 -19.41
N LEU A 42 -35.74 -5.44 -19.63
CA LEU A 42 -34.73 -6.40 -19.20
C LEU A 42 -34.71 -6.51 -17.67
N ALA A 43 -34.83 -5.38 -16.96
CA ALA A 43 -34.88 -5.36 -15.51
C ALA A 43 -36.12 -6.09 -14.96
N GLU A 44 -37.28 -5.96 -15.58
CA GLU A 44 -38.50 -6.70 -15.19
C GLU A 44 -38.36 -8.21 -15.41
N PHE A 45 -37.68 -8.62 -16.48
CA PHE A 45 -37.46 -10.03 -16.80
C PHE A 45 -36.43 -10.70 -15.87
N HIS A 46 -35.40 -9.98 -15.43
CA HIS A 46 -34.31 -10.52 -14.64
C HIS A 46 -34.75 -11.02 -13.25
N ARG A 47 -34.67 -12.35 -13.05
CA ARG A 47 -34.79 -12.97 -11.73
C ARG A 47 -33.43 -13.39 -11.23
N VAL A 48 -33.09 -13.00 -10.01
CA VAL A 48 -31.73 -13.14 -9.49
C VAL A 48 -31.65 -14.18 -8.39
N SER A 49 -30.60 -15.00 -8.45
CA SER A 49 -30.24 -15.98 -7.43
C SER A 49 -28.91 -15.60 -6.80
N ASN A 50 -28.88 -15.65 -5.47
CA ASN A 50 -27.66 -15.42 -4.66
C ASN A 50 -26.88 -16.73 -4.39
N ARG A 51 -27.17 -17.82 -5.11
CA ARG A 51 -26.47 -19.11 -4.92
C ARG A 51 -25.06 -19.07 -5.54
N ARG A 52 -24.06 -19.50 -4.78
CA ARG A 52 -22.67 -19.66 -5.24
C ARG A 52 -22.60 -20.78 -6.27
N CYS A 53 -22.12 -20.49 -7.49
CA CYS A 53 -21.96 -21.47 -8.58
C CYS A 53 -20.61 -21.29 -9.31
N SER A 54 -20.30 -22.16 -10.28
CA SER A 54 -19.00 -22.22 -10.95
C SER A 54 -18.70 -20.99 -11.82
N ASN A 55 -17.40 -20.68 -11.99
CA ASN A 55 -16.92 -19.46 -12.62
C ASN A 55 -16.72 -19.60 -14.14
N ARG A 56 -17.83 -19.67 -14.90
CA ARG A 56 -17.82 -19.91 -16.35
C ARG A 56 -17.20 -18.78 -17.20
N LEU A 57 -17.14 -17.55 -16.69
CA LEU A 57 -16.64 -16.39 -17.45
C LEU A 57 -15.13 -16.41 -17.66
N LEU A 58 -14.35 -16.83 -16.65
CA LEU A 58 -12.90 -16.95 -16.81
C LEU A 58 -12.53 -18.08 -17.78
N ASP A 59 -13.26 -19.21 -17.72
CA ASP A 59 -13.08 -20.30 -18.68
C ASP A 59 -13.48 -19.87 -20.11
N CYS A 60 -14.39 -18.89 -20.24
CA CYS A 60 -14.72 -18.26 -21.52
C CYS A 60 -13.58 -17.35 -22.00
N LEU A 61 -13.05 -16.51 -21.12
CA LEU A 61 -11.91 -15.64 -21.44
C LEU A 61 -10.68 -16.43 -21.88
N ASP A 62 -10.37 -17.54 -21.21
CA ASP A 62 -9.24 -18.41 -21.56
C ASP A 62 -9.39 -18.99 -22.96
N ARG A 63 -10.61 -19.44 -23.33
CA ARG A 63 -10.91 -19.89 -24.69
C ARG A 63 -10.79 -18.76 -25.70
N ASN A 64 -11.31 -17.57 -25.38
CA ASN A 64 -11.24 -16.42 -26.27
C ASN A 64 -9.79 -15.98 -26.53
N GLU A 65 -8.94 -15.98 -25.50
CA GLU A 65 -7.51 -15.68 -25.63
C GLU A 65 -6.81 -16.69 -26.55
N MET A 66 -7.12 -17.98 -26.42
CA MET A 66 -6.54 -19.03 -27.27
C MET A 66 -6.90 -18.81 -28.74
N ASP A 67 -8.17 -18.54 -29.05
CA ASP A 67 -8.65 -18.34 -30.42
C ASP A 67 -8.06 -17.08 -31.06
N LEU A 68 -8.05 -15.97 -30.32
CA LEU A 68 -7.47 -14.70 -30.80
C LEU A 68 -5.96 -14.81 -31.04
N ARG A 69 -5.23 -15.53 -30.18
CA ARG A 69 -3.80 -15.80 -30.41
C ARG A 69 -3.56 -16.73 -31.58
N ALA A 70 -4.39 -17.76 -31.75
CA ALA A 70 -4.29 -18.68 -32.89
C ALA A 70 -4.49 -17.92 -34.20
N PHE A 71 -5.50 -17.04 -34.27
CA PHE A 71 -5.75 -16.16 -35.41
C PHE A 71 -4.58 -15.22 -35.73
N ASN A 72 -4.02 -14.57 -34.72
CA ASN A 72 -2.90 -13.65 -34.93
C ASN A 72 -1.69 -14.40 -35.50
N ARG A 73 -1.35 -15.57 -34.95
CA ARG A 73 -0.26 -16.42 -35.47
C ARG A 73 -0.52 -16.88 -36.90
N SER A 74 -1.74 -17.34 -37.20
CA SER A 74 -2.10 -17.85 -38.53
C SER A 74 -2.19 -16.77 -39.59
N THR A 75 -2.48 -15.53 -39.19
CA THR A 75 -2.57 -14.38 -40.11
C THR A 75 -1.20 -13.72 -40.33
N ARG A 76 -0.31 -13.72 -39.33
CA ARG A 76 1.10 -13.31 -39.53
C ARG A 76 1.93 -14.27 -40.37
N ALA A 77 1.57 -15.56 -40.37
CA ALA A 77 2.25 -16.58 -41.16
C ALA A 77 1.84 -16.58 -42.65
N VAL A 78 0.98 -15.65 -43.08
CA VAL A 78 0.49 -15.57 -44.46
C VAL A 78 1.57 -15.03 -45.39
N ASP A 79 1.66 -15.64 -46.58
CA ASP A 79 2.58 -15.26 -47.65
C ASP A 79 2.30 -13.80 -48.09
N PRO A 80 3.31 -12.92 -48.29
CA PRO A 80 3.11 -11.50 -48.60
C PRO A 80 2.27 -11.21 -49.86
N GLY A 81 2.02 -12.22 -50.70
CA GLY A 81 1.19 -12.12 -51.89
C GLY A 81 -0.32 -12.32 -51.68
N ARG A 82 -0.79 -12.72 -50.49
CA ARG A 82 -2.23 -12.94 -50.21
C ARG A 82 -2.88 -11.73 -49.53
N ARG A 83 -4.12 -11.41 -49.92
CA ARG A 83 -4.87 -10.26 -49.38
C ARG A 83 -5.44 -10.55 -47.99
N ILE A 84 -5.12 -9.68 -47.05
CA ILE A 84 -5.72 -9.62 -45.72
C ILE A 84 -6.95 -8.72 -45.80
N THR A 85 -8.07 -9.11 -45.18
CA THR A 85 -9.27 -8.27 -45.13
C THR A 85 -9.04 -7.08 -44.18
N PRO A 86 -9.68 -5.92 -44.40
CA PRO A 86 -9.49 -4.75 -43.54
C PRO A 86 -9.77 -5.01 -42.06
N ALA A 87 -10.77 -5.84 -41.75
CA ALA A 87 -11.09 -6.24 -40.37
C ALA A 87 -9.96 -7.09 -39.72
N ALA A 88 -9.33 -7.98 -40.49
CA ALA A 88 -8.21 -8.79 -40.02
C ALA A 88 -6.95 -7.95 -39.79
N GLU A 89 -6.68 -6.97 -40.66
CA GLU A 89 -5.58 -6.00 -40.50
C GLU A 89 -5.76 -5.19 -39.20
N TRP A 90 -6.96 -4.67 -38.96
CA TRP A 90 -7.28 -3.97 -37.72
C TRP A 90 -7.03 -4.79 -36.45
N LEU A 91 -7.38 -6.08 -36.45
CA LEU A 91 -7.11 -6.99 -35.33
C LEU A 91 -5.60 -7.21 -35.11
N LEU A 92 -4.82 -7.32 -36.20
CA LEU A 92 -3.36 -7.48 -36.12
C LEU A 92 -2.69 -6.23 -35.56
N ASP A 93 -3.07 -5.06 -36.04
CA ASP A 93 -2.49 -3.78 -35.62
C ASP A 93 -2.74 -3.51 -34.14
N ASN A 94 -3.89 -3.96 -33.62
CA ASN A 94 -4.32 -3.70 -32.25
C ASN A 94 -4.16 -4.91 -31.30
N HIS A 95 -3.43 -5.95 -31.70
CA HIS A 95 -3.29 -7.16 -30.89
C HIS A 95 -2.73 -6.92 -29.48
N TYR A 96 -1.78 -5.99 -29.34
CA TYR A 96 -1.17 -5.66 -28.05
C TYR A 96 -2.20 -5.09 -27.07
N LEU A 97 -3.11 -4.25 -27.58
CA LEU A 97 -4.22 -3.70 -26.80
C LEU A 97 -5.13 -4.85 -26.36
N ILE A 98 -5.52 -5.75 -27.26
CA ILE A 98 -6.39 -6.89 -26.91
C ILE A 98 -5.74 -7.76 -25.81
N GLU A 99 -4.44 -8.07 -25.92
CA GLU A 99 -3.72 -8.85 -24.90
C GLU A 99 -3.68 -8.12 -23.55
N GLU A 100 -3.40 -6.81 -23.54
CA GLU A 100 -3.45 -5.98 -22.34
C GLU A 100 -4.85 -6.01 -21.71
N GLN A 101 -5.90 -5.92 -22.52
CA GLN A 101 -7.28 -5.94 -22.04
C GLN A 101 -7.68 -7.31 -21.47
N ILE A 102 -7.23 -8.41 -22.08
CA ILE A 102 -7.41 -9.78 -21.53
C ILE A 102 -6.71 -9.89 -20.17
N GLN A 103 -5.47 -9.41 -20.07
CA GLN A 103 -4.72 -9.44 -18.81
C GLN A 103 -5.42 -8.62 -17.72
N MET A 104 -5.89 -7.41 -18.03
CA MET A 104 -6.65 -6.58 -17.11
C MET A 104 -7.99 -7.21 -16.68
N ALA A 105 -8.73 -7.83 -17.61
CA ALA A 105 -9.98 -8.54 -17.28
C ALA A 105 -9.72 -9.68 -16.28
N ARG A 106 -8.64 -10.45 -16.48
CA ARG A 106 -8.24 -11.54 -15.58
C ARG A 106 -7.81 -11.02 -14.21
N GLN A 107 -7.09 -9.90 -14.16
CA GLN A 107 -6.64 -9.27 -12.91
C GLN A 107 -7.81 -8.71 -12.10
N HIS A 108 -8.76 -8.02 -12.75
CA HIS A 108 -9.87 -7.36 -12.08
C HIS A 108 -11.07 -8.28 -11.77
N LEU A 109 -11.12 -9.50 -12.33
CA LEU A 109 -12.15 -10.50 -12.03
C LEU A 109 -11.60 -11.72 -11.24
N PRO A 110 -11.13 -11.55 -9.99
CA PRO A 110 -10.69 -12.68 -9.20
C PRO A 110 -11.87 -13.64 -8.93
N ARG A 111 -11.56 -14.93 -8.79
CA ARG A 111 -12.57 -15.99 -8.57
C ARG A 111 -13.48 -15.72 -7.36
N GLY A 112 -12.96 -15.04 -6.33
CA GLY A 112 -13.74 -14.62 -5.16
C GLY A 112 -14.83 -13.61 -5.55
N TYR A 113 -14.44 -12.52 -6.20
CA TYR A 113 -15.34 -11.45 -6.64
C TYR A 113 -16.43 -11.95 -7.61
N SER A 114 -16.06 -12.74 -8.63
CA SER A 114 -17.04 -13.34 -9.56
C SER A 114 -18.09 -14.25 -8.88
N ARG A 115 -17.74 -14.87 -7.74
CA ARG A 115 -18.68 -15.70 -6.96
C ARG A 115 -19.64 -14.87 -6.11
N GLU A 116 -19.31 -13.61 -5.83
CA GLU A 116 -20.12 -12.70 -5.02
C GLU A 116 -21.16 -11.95 -5.86
N LEU A 117 -20.93 -11.82 -7.17
CA LEU A 117 -21.87 -11.17 -8.08
C LEU A 117 -23.21 -11.94 -8.18
N PRO A 118 -24.37 -11.24 -8.11
CA PRO A 118 -25.68 -11.85 -8.29
C PRO A 118 -25.86 -12.43 -9.71
N ARG A 119 -26.49 -13.61 -9.80
CA ARG A 119 -26.61 -14.38 -11.05
C ARG A 119 -28.05 -14.49 -11.52
N LEU A 120 -28.23 -14.57 -12.83
CA LEU A 120 -29.55 -14.81 -13.43
C LEU A 120 -30.03 -16.23 -13.13
N ALA A 121 -31.29 -16.33 -12.69
CA ALA A 121 -31.99 -17.59 -12.44
C ALA A 121 -32.80 -18.06 -13.65
N ASN A 122 -33.06 -17.17 -14.62
CA ASN A 122 -33.84 -17.39 -15.83
C ASN A 122 -33.14 -16.80 -17.07
N GLY A 123 -33.65 -17.11 -18.26
CA GLY A 123 -33.12 -16.61 -19.53
C GLY A 123 -32.06 -17.50 -20.18
N THR A 124 -31.61 -17.10 -21.38
CA THR A 124 -30.59 -17.81 -22.18
C THR A 124 -29.22 -17.82 -21.50
N ARG A 125 -28.93 -16.79 -20.70
CA ARG A 125 -27.67 -16.63 -19.94
C ARG A 125 -27.81 -17.04 -18.46
N ALA A 126 -28.79 -17.90 -18.12
CA ALA A 126 -29.00 -18.39 -16.76
C ALA A 126 -27.71 -18.99 -16.14
N GLY A 127 -27.40 -18.58 -14.92
CA GLY A 127 -26.18 -18.95 -14.19
C GLY A 127 -24.98 -18.03 -14.42
N LEU A 128 -25.04 -17.06 -15.34
CA LEU A 128 -24.05 -15.99 -15.49
C LEU A 128 -24.42 -14.78 -14.60
N PRO A 129 -23.44 -13.92 -14.25
CA PRO A 129 -23.72 -12.66 -13.56
C PRO A 129 -24.72 -11.81 -14.33
N ARG A 130 -25.70 -11.21 -13.64
CA ARG A 130 -26.71 -10.33 -14.26
C ARG A 130 -26.07 -9.16 -15.01
N VAL A 131 -25.00 -8.59 -14.46
CA VAL A 131 -24.27 -7.47 -15.07
C VAL A 131 -23.64 -7.86 -16.40
N TYR A 132 -23.26 -9.14 -16.56
CA TYR A 132 -22.76 -9.62 -17.84
C TYR A 132 -23.84 -9.54 -18.91
N ASP A 133 -25.03 -10.05 -18.60
CA ASP A 133 -26.17 -10.04 -19.52
C ASP A 133 -26.57 -8.62 -19.93
N ILE A 134 -26.69 -7.71 -18.96
CA ILE A 134 -26.95 -6.27 -19.18
C ILE A 134 -25.98 -5.69 -20.21
N VAL A 135 -24.69 -5.97 -20.05
CA VAL A 135 -23.65 -5.42 -20.91
C VAL A 135 -23.64 -6.07 -22.29
N VAL A 136 -23.85 -7.39 -22.39
CA VAL A 136 -23.90 -8.06 -23.71
C VAL A 136 -25.12 -7.60 -24.51
N GLU A 137 -26.27 -7.38 -23.87
CA GLU A 137 -27.44 -6.79 -24.52
C GLU A 137 -27.15 -5.37 -25.04
N LEU A 138 -26.48 -4.54 -24.25
CA LEU A 138 -26.06 -3.21 -24.70
C LEU A 138 -25.13 -3.31 -25.92
N ILE A 139 -24.07 -4.13 -25.84
CA ILE A 139 -23.09 -4.31 -26.93
C ILE A 139 -23.79 -4.73 -28.24
N ALA A 140 -24.77 -5.63 -28.16
CA ALA A 140 -25.48 -6.13 -29.34
C ALA A 140 -26.32 -5.04 -30.03
N HIS A 141 -26.94 -4.13 -29.26
CA HIS A 141 -27.83 -3.07 -29.77
C HIS A 141 -27.12 -1.76 -30.13
N VAL A 142 -25.80 -1.66 -29.91
CA VAL A 142 -24.96 -0.50 -30.30
C VAL A 142 -23.80 -0.89 -31.22
N ASP A 143 -23.79 -2.13 -31.74
CA ASP A 143 -22.67 -2.71 -32.51
C ASP A 143 -21.30 -2.41 -31.88
N ALA A 144 -21.20 -2.67 -30.58
CA ALA A 144 -20.01 -2.47 -29.75
C ALA A 144 -19.47 -1.01 -29.68
N GLN A 145 -20.18 -0.01 -30.19
CA GLN A 145 -19.85 1.41 -30.01
C GLN A 145 -20.36 1.89 -28.65
N ILE A 146 -19.50 1.87 -27.63
CA ILE A 146 -19.85 2.24 -26.26
C ILE A 146 -19.31 3.64 -26.00
N ASP A 147 -20.19 4.53 -25.53
CA ASP A 147 -19.81 5.79 -24.90
C ASP A 147 -20.29 5.86 -23.44
N TYR A 148 -19.83 6.90 -22.72
CA TYR A 148 -20.18 7.09 -21.32
C TYR A 148 -21.67 7.42 -21.13
N GLY A 149 -22.25 8.25 -21.99
CA GLY A 149 -23.61 8.78 -21.84
C GLY A 149 -24.66 7.70 -22.04
N GLU A 150 -24.54 6.93 -23.12
CA GLU A 150 -25.41 5.81 -23.45
C GLU A 150 -25.33 4.71 -22.39
N LEU A 151 -24.10 4.34 -21.97
CA LEU A 151 -23.91 3.36 -20.91
C LEU A 151 -24.55 3.81 -19.59
N ALA A 152 -24.33 5.06 -19.18
CA ALA A 152 -24.89 5.60 -17.95
C ALA A 152 -26.42 5.67 -18.00
N ALA A 153 -27.00 6.10 -19.13
CA ALA A 153 -28.45 6.13 -19.34
C ALA A 153 -29.07 4.73 -19.30
N PHE A 154 -28.44 3.74 -19.95
CA PHE A 154 -28.91 2.36 -19.94
C PHE A 154 -28.93 1.78 -18.52
N ILE A 155 -27.85 1.96 -17.77
CA ILE A 155 -27.75 1.46 -16.39
C ILE A 155 -28.71 2.22 -15.46
N ALA A 156 -28.85 3.53 -15.61
CA ALA A 156 -29.80 4.33 -14.84
C ALA A 156 -31.25 3.85 -15.08
N ALA A 157 -31.63 3.62 -16.34
CA ALA A 157 -32.94 3.11 -16.70
C ALA A 157 -33.20 1.71 -16.11
N TYR A 158 -32.21 0.80 -16.17
CA TYR A 158 -32.30 -0.52 -15.54
C TYR A 158 -32.56 -0.42 -14.02
N GLN A 159 -31.87 0.50 -13.34
CA GLN A 159 -31.96 0.69 -11.89
C GLN A 159 -33.30 1.25 -11.40
N THR A 160 -34.13 1.82 -12.29
CA THR A 160 -35.49 2.27 -11.94
C THR A 160 -36.40 1.12 -11.50
N VAL A 161 -36.16 -0.09 -12.00
CA VAL A 161 -36.92 -1.31 -11.67
C VAL A 161 -36.17 -2.16 -10.64
N ASN A 162 -34.88 -2.40 -10.86
CA ASN A 162 -34.06 -3.26 -10.00
C ASN A 162 -32.72 -2.59 -9.66
N SER A 163 -32.52 -2.24 -8.39
CA SER A 163 -31.27 -1.63 -7.91
C SER A 163 -30.08 -2.58 -8.06
N LEU A 164 -28.98 -2.08 -8.63
CA LEU A 164 -27.72 -2.80 -8.69
C LEU A 164 -26.92 -2.56 -7.41
N LYS A 165 -26.15 -3.58 -7.00
CA LYS A 165 -25.20 -3.45 -5.89
C LYS A 165 -24.00 -2.59 -6.29
N VAL A 166 -23.31 -1.98 -5.32
CA VAL A 166 -22.03 -1.28 -5.57
C VAL A 166 -21.02 -2.23 -6.23
N GLY A 167 -20.95 -3.46 -5.75
CA GLY A 167 -20.11 -4.51 -6.36
C GLY A 167 -20.53 -4.88 -7.79
N GLU A 168 -21.79 -4.68 -8.19
CA GLU A 168 -22.24 -4.90 -9.57
C GLU A 168 -21.84 -3.73 -10.49
N LEU A 169 -21.91 -2.49 -9.99
CA LEU A 169 -21.49 -1.30 -10.74
C LEU A 169 -19.98 -1.35 -11.06
N TRP A 170 -19.16 -1.76 -10.10
CA TRP A 170 -17.73 -2.01 -10.33
C TRP A 170 -17.44 -3.13 -11.34
N ALA A 171 -18.38 -4.07 -11.51
CA ALA A 171 -18.24 -5.14 -12.46
C ALA A 171 -18.53 -4.70 -13.90
N VAL A 172 -19.25 -3.59 -14.13
CA VAL A 172 -19.61 -3.09 -15.46
C VAL A 172 -18.40 -2.96 -16.40
N PRO A 173 -17.30 -2.26 -16.05
CA PRO A 173 -16.13 -2.16 -16.94
C PRO A 173 -15.47 -3.51 -17.24
N ILE A 174 -15.49 -4.43 -16.27
CA ILE A 174 -14.94 -5.78 -16.43
C ILE A 174 -15.82 -6.58 -17.40
N MET A 175 -17.13 -6.52 -17.23
CA MET A 175 -18.09 -7.21 -18.09
C MET A 175 -18.10 -6.63 -19.51
N LEU A 176 -17.92 -5.32 -19.67
CA LEU A 176 -17.74 -4.67 -20.97
C LEU A 176 -16.49 -5.20 -21.66
N ARG A 177 -15.37 -5.28 -20.94
CA ARG A 177 -14.12 -5.84 -21.46
C ARG A 177 -14.32 -7.28 -21.93
N LEU A 178 -14.98 -8.11 -21.12
CA LEU A 178 -15.28 -9.50 -21.47
C LEU A 178 -16.20 -9.62 -22.68
N GLY A 179 -17.28 -8.83 -22.72
CA GLY A 179 -18.24 -8.84 -23.82
C GLY A 179 -17.63 -8.36 -25.14
N LEU A 180 -16.78 -7.32 -25.11
CA LEU A 180 -16.05 -6.83 -26.27
C LEU A 180 -15.02 -7.86 -26.76
N ILE A 181 -14.28 -8.51 -25.85
CA ILE A 181 -13.37 -9.60 -26.21
C ILE A 181 -14.13 -10.80 -26.80
N GLU A 182 -15.29 -11.14 -26.25
CA GLU A 182 -16.17 -12.17 -26.83
C GLU A 182 -16.66 -11.77 -28.22
N ASN A 183 -17.04 -10.51 -28.44
CA ASN A 183 -17.43 -10.02 -29.77
C ASN A 183 -16.26 -10.14 -30.77
N LEU A 184 -15.07 -9.69 -30.40
CA LEU A 184 -13.87 -9.80 -31.23
C LEU A 184 -13.53 -11.27 -31.55
N GLN A 185 -13.68 -12.18 -30.58
CA GLN A 185 -13.50 -13.60 -30.80
C GLN A 185 -14.52 -14.16 -31.81
N ARG A 186 -15.81 -13.83 -31.66
CA ARG A 186 -16.87 -14.26 -32.59
C ARG A 186 -16.62 -13.76 -34.01
N ILE A 187 -16.24 -12.49 -34.17
CA ILE A 187 -15.84 -11.92 -35.47
C ILE A 187 -14.60 -12.64 -36.01
N THR A 188 -13.62 -12.94 -35.15
CA THR A 188 -12.41 -13.68 -35.54
C THR A 188 -12.75 -15.07 -36.06
N THR A 189 -13.63 -15.82 -35.39
CA THR A 189 -14.11 -17.13 -35.87
C THR A 189 -14.81 -17.00 -37.22
N HIS A 190 -15.62 -15.95 -37.42
CA HIS A 190 -16.24 -15.66 -38.70
C HIS A 190 -15.20 -15.38 -39.80
N LEU A 191 -14.18 -14.55 -39.51
CA LEU A 191 -13.09 -14.22 -40.44
C LEU A 191 -12.22 -15.44 -40.78
N ILE A 192 -11.99 -16.35 -39.83
CA ILE A 192 -11.28 -17.61 -40.09
C ILE A 192 -12.06 -18.47 -41.09
N ARG A 193 -13.36 -18.67 -40.88
CA ARG A 193 -14.21 -19.43 -41.81
C ARG A 193 -14.25 -18.81 -43.19
N ALA A 194 -14.49 -17.50 -43.26
CA ALA A 194 -14.48 -16.76 -44.53
C ALA A 194 -13.12 -16.84 -45.23
N ARG A 195 -12.01 -16.91 -44.47
CA ARG A 195 -10.67 -17.09 -45.04
C ARG A 195 -10.46 -18.52 -45.55
N GLU A 196 -10.87 -19.55 -44.81
CA GLU A 196 -10.78 -20.95 -45.25
C GLU A 196 -11.53 -21.15 -46.57
N ASP A 197 -12.71 -20.55 -46.70
CA ASP A 197 -13.50 -20.56 -47.92
C ASP A 197 -12.79 -19.85 -49.09
N ARG A 198 -12.15 -18.69 -48.85
CA ARG A 198 -11.35 -17.99 -49.87
C ARG A 198 -10.09 -18.75 -50.27
N ASP A 199 -9.36 -19.33 -49.30
CA ASP A 199 -8.16 -20.14 -49.55
C ASP A 199 -8.54 -21.41 -50.36
N LEU A 200 -9.73 -21.97 -50.15
CA LEU A 200 -10.27 -23.07 -50.95
C LEU A 200 -10.62 -22.62 -52.37
N ALA A 201 -11.24 -21.44 -52.54
CA ALA A 201 -11.50 -20.85 -53.84
C ALA A 201 -10.20 -20.61 -54.62
N ASP A 202 -9.19 -20.02 -53.97
CA ASP A 202 -7.85 -19.82 -54.51
C ASP A 202 -7.23 -21.12 -55.01
N THR A 203 -7.28 -22.18 -54.20
CA THR A 203 -6.75 -23.49 -54.56
C THR A 203 -7.41 -24.05 -55.81
N TRP A 204 -8.73 -23.89 -55.95
CA TRP A 204 -9.45 -24.33 -57.14
C TRP A 204 -9.14 -23.46 -58.35
N VAL A 205 -9.07 -22.14 -58.20
CA VAL A 205 -8.70 -21.23 -59.30
C VAL A 205 -7.27 -21.48 -59.78
N ASP A 206 -6.32 -21.67 -58.87
CA ASP A 206 -4.92 -21.98 -59.23
C ASP A 206 -4.82 -23.33 -59.94
N ARG A 207 -5.54 -24.38 -59.48
CA ARG A 207 -5.63 -25.66 -60.19
C ARG A 207 -6.25 -25.52 -61.59
N LEU A 208 -7.32 -24.75 -61.72
CA LEU A 208 -7.98 -24.50 -63.00
C LEU A 208 -7.08 -23.73 -63.95
N ARG A 209 -6.35 -22.72 -63.47
CA ARG A 209 -5.40 -21.94 -64.26
C ARG A 209 -4.19 -22.78 -64.69
N ASP A 210 -3.57 -23.52 -63.75
CA ASP A 210 -2.46 -24.41 -64.04
C ASP A 210 -2.83 -25.45 -65.12
N MET A 211 -4.04 -26.02 -65.02
CA MET A 211 -4.52 -26.98 -66.03
C MET A 211 -4.91 -26.30 -67.34
N ALA A 212 -5.47 -25.10 -67.31
CA ALA A 212 -5.76 -24.33 -68.51
C ALA A 212 -4.47 -23.90 -69.25
N GLU A 213 -3.36 -23.69 -68.55
CA GLU A 213 -2.05 -23.34 -69.12
C GLU A 213 -1.28 -24.58 -69.61
N LYS A 214 -1.29 -25.68 -68.85
CA LYS A 214 -0.49 -26.89 -69.14
C LYS A 214 -1.20 -27.88 -70.07
N THR A 215 -2.50 -28.14 -69.86
CA THR A 215 -3.25 -29.18 -70.58
C THR A 215 -4.75 -28.81 -70.72
N PRO A 216 -5.13 -27.93 -71.67
CA PRO A 216 -6.50 -27.42 -71.81
C PRO A 216 -7.59 -28.50 -72.00
N SER A 217 -7.25 -29.64 -72.59
CA SER A 217 -8.19 -30.76 -72.84
C SER A 217 -8.68 -31.46 -71.56
N GLU A 218 -7.96 -31.32 -70.45
CA GLU A 218 -8.28 -31.97 -69.17
C GLU A 218 -9.04 -31.04 -68.20
N LEU A 219 -9.33 -29.80 -68.61
CA LEU A 219 -9.98 -28.81 -67.75
C LEU A 219 -11.38 -29.24 -67.27
N VAL A 220 -12.12 -29.98 -68.12
CA VAL A 220 -13.43 -30.54 -67.78
C VAL A 220 -13.34 -31.53 -66.61
N VAL A 221 -12.22 -32.25 -66.48
CA VAL A 221 -11.99 -33.18 -65.37
C VAL A 221 -11.86 -32.43 -64.06
N VAL A 222 -11.13 -31.32 -64.04
CA VAL A 222 -10.97 -30.48 -62.83
C VAL A 222 -12.28 -29.82 -62.42
N VAL A 223 -13.08 -29.33 -63.38
CA VAL A 223 -14.43 -28.81 -63.08
C VAL A 223 -15.34 -29.91 -62.54
N ALA A 224 -15.26 -31.13 -63.08
CA ALA A 224 -16.01 -32.28 -62.59
C ALA A 224 -15.53 -32.77 -61.20
N ASP A 225 -14.24 -32.66 -60.91
CA ASP A 225 -13.67 -32.98 -59.58
C ASP A 225 -14.09 -31.92 -58.54
N MET A 226 -14.09 -30.64 -58.92
CA MET A 226 -14.62 -29.56 -58.09
C MET A 226 -16.11 -29.78 -57.80
N ALA A 227 -16.91 -30.09 -58.82
CA ALA A 227 -18.33 -30.40 -58.67
C ALA A 227 -18.57 -31.59 -57.73
N ARG A 228 -17.74 -32.64 -57.83
CA ARG A 228 -17.76 -33.80 -56.93
C ARG A 228 -17.33 -33.50 -55.51
N SER A 229 -16.38 -32.59 -55.31
CA SER A 229 -15.93 -32.19 -53.96
C SER A 229 -16.95 -31.35 -53.18
N ASN A 230 -17.97 -30.84 -53.87
CA ASN A 230 -19.06 -30.08 -53.28
C ASN A 230 -18.60 -28.88 -52.42
N PRO A 231 -17.90 -27.89 -53.02
CA PRO A 231 -17.38 -26.75 -52.29
C PRO A 231 -18.51 -25.93 -51.62
N PRO A 232 -18.22 -25.24 -50.50
CA PRO A 232 -19.19 -24.38 -49.83
C PRO A 232 -19.63 -23.23 -50.75
N ILE A 233 -20.93 -22.97 -50.80
CA ILE A 233 -21.52 -21.85 -51.55
C ILE A 233 -21.69 -20.64 -50.61
N SER A 234 -20.61 -20.27 -49.92
CA SER A 234 -20.60 -19.08 -49.07
C SER A 234 -20.36 -17.82 -49.91
N SER A 235 -20.74 -16.66 -49.37
CA SER A 235 -20.47 -15.36 -50.01
C SER A 235 -18.96 -15.17 -50.26
N ALA A 236 -18.13 -15.59 -49.31
CA ALA A 236 -16.68 -15.49 -49.37
C ALA A 236 -16.06 -16.38 -50.46
N PHE A 237 -16.50 -17.64 -50.59
CA PHE A 237 -16.02 -18.55 -51.65
C PHE A 237 -16.38 -18.01 -53.03
N VAL A 238 -17.66 -17.64 -53.24
CA VAL A 238 -18.17 -17.19 -54.55
C VAL A 238 -17.53 -15.88 -54.99
N ALA A 239 -17.40 -14.91 -54.08
CA ALA A 239 -16.80 -13.62 -54.40
C ALA A 239 -15.33 -13.76 -54.82
N GLU A 240 -14.51 -14.52 -54.07
CA GLU A 240 -13.10 -14.71 -54.39
C GLU A 240 -12.91 -15.54 -55.67
N PHE A 241 -13.70 -16.62 -55.83
CA PHE A 241 -13.68 -17.46 -57.02
C PHE A 241 -13.98 -16.64 -58.29
N CYS A 242 -15.07 -15.86 -58.29
CA CYS A 242 -15.45 -15.02 -59.42
C CYS A 242 -14.47 -13.86 -59.66
N GLN A 243 -13.98 -13.21 -58.59
CA GLN A 243 -13.03 -12.12 -58.71
C GLN A 243 -11.72 -12.58 -59.36
N ARG A 244 -11.15 -13.71 -58.91
CA ARG A 244 -9.90 -14.24 -59.49
C ARG A 244 -10.09 -14.86 -60.88
N LEU A 245 -11.26 -15.42 -61.19
CA LEU A 245 -11.60 -15.95 -62.52
C LEU A 245 -11.83 -14.86 -63.58
N SER A 246 -12.16 -13.63 -63.19
CA SER A 246 -12.44 -12.52 -64.11
C SER A 246 -11.24 -12.08 -64.97
N HIS A 247 -10.04 -12.61 -64.70
CA HIS A 247 -8.82 -12.37 -65.47
C HIS A 247 -8.64 -13.39 -66.62
N HIS A 248 -9.42 -13.23 -67.69
CA HIS A 248 -9.13 -13.52 -69.10
C HIS A 248 -8.49 -14.89 -69.47
N SER A 249 -9.32 -15.96 -69.51
CA SER A 249 -9.13 -17.11 -70.42
C SER A 249 -10.48 -17.73 -70.83
N PRO A 250 -10.78 -17.91 -72.14
CA PRO A 250 -12.03 -18.52 -72.62
C PRO A 250 -12.31 -19.92 -72.08
N ALA A 251 -11.27 -20.64 -71.66
CA ALA A 251 -11.37 -21.98 -71.11
C ALA A 251 -12.06 -22.00 -69.73
N LEU A 252 -12.00 -20.90 -68.97
CA LEU A 252 -12.50 -20.80 -67.60
C LEU A 252 -14.02 -20.51 -67.52
N HIS A 253 -14.71 -20.27 -68.64
CA HIS A 253 -16.17 -20.08 -68.69
C HIS A 253 -16.97 -21.30 -68.21
N LEU A 254 -16.43 -22.53 -68.33
CA LEU A 254 -17.10 -23.75 -67.88
C LEU A 254 -17.26 -23.79 -66.35
N ALA A 255 -16.25 -23.36 -65.60
CA ALA A 255 -16.29 -23.30 -64.14
C ALA A 255 -17.27 -22.22 -63.66
N HIS A 256 -17.27 -21.06 -64.32
CA HIS A 256 -18.22 -19.98 -64.05
C HIS A 256 -19.67 -20.40 -64.36
N GLY A 257 -19.91 -21.03 -65.52
CA GLY A 257 -21.22 -21.53 -65.91
C GLY A 257 -21.76 -22.60 -64.97
N TRP A 258 -20.90 -23.50 -64.48
CA TRP A 258 -21.28 -24.47 -63.44
C TRP A 258 -21.71 -23.78 -62.14
N LEU A 259 -20.93 -22.81 -61.65
CA LEU A 259 -21.24 -22.09 -60.42
C LEU A 259 -22.56 -21.31 -60.54
N GLN A 260 -22.77 -20.65 -61.68
CA GLN A 260 -24.01 -19.93 -61.97
C GLN A 260 -25.22 -20.86 -62.01
N HIS A 261 -25.11 -22.03 -62.67
CA HIS A 261 -26.19 -23.01 -62.71
C HIS A 261 -26.53 -23.53 -61.31
N ARG A 262 -25.50 -23.79 -60.49
CA ARG A 262 -25.67 -24.29 -59.14
C ARG A 262 -26.32 -23.26 -58.19
N LEU A 263 -25.96 -21.99 -58.31
CA LEU A 263 -26.58 -20.91 -57.54
C LEU A 263 -28.06 -20.71 -57.89
N LEU A 264 -28.41 -20.91 -59.16
CA LEU A 264 -29.80 -20.84 -59.63
C LEU A 264 -30.67 -21.95 -59.02
N GLU A 265 -30.13 -23.13 -58.72
CA GLU A 265 -30.86 -24.20 -58.02
C GLU A 265 -31.32 -23.78 -56.61
N ASP A 266 -30.53 -22.92 -55.94
CA ASP A 266 -30.83 -22.37 -54.61
C ASP A 266 -31.51 -20.97 -54.65
N GLY A 267 -31.84 -20.46 -55.86
CA GLY A 267 -32.47 -19.15 -56.04
C GLY A 267 -31.56 -17.94 -55.74
N LEU A 268 -30.25 -18.14 -55.78
CA LEU A 268 -29.23 -17.12 -55.52
C LEU A 268 -28.57 -16.64 -56.83
N THR A 269 -28.04 -15.42 -56.83
CA THR A 269 -27.25 -14.87 -57.94
C THR A 269 -25.83 -14.55 -57.48
N ILE A 270 -24.87 -14.62 -58.40
CA ILE A 270 -23.45 -14.29 -58.13
C ILE A 270 -23.34 -12.84 -57.63
N GLU A 271 -24.00 -11.89 -58.30
CA GLU A 271 -24.01 -10.47 -57.91
C GLU A 271 -24.50 -10.27 -56.47
N ARG A 272 -25.60 -10.91 -56.09
CA ARG A 272 -26.14 -10.83 -54.73
C ARG A 272 -25.17 -11.37 -53.69
N LEU A 273 -24.43 -12.44 -53.99
CA LEU A 273 -23.44 -12.99 -53.05
C LEU A 273 -22.17 -12.12 -52.94
N ILE A 274 -21.75 -11.47 -54.03
CA ILE A 274 -20.66 -10.49 -54.00
C ILE A 274 -21.07 -9.26 -53.17
N ASP A 275 -22.28 -8.74 -53.35
CA ASP A 275 -22.80 -7.62 -52.57
C ASP A 275 -22.91 -7.98 -51.08
N LEU A 276 -23.38 -9.19 -50.78
CA LEU A 276 -23.49 -9.70 -49.41
C LEU A 276 -22.10 -9.87 -48.77
N GLU A 277 -21.10 -10.32 -49.52
CA GLU A 277 -19.71 -10.39 -49.04
C GLU A 277 -19.14 -9.00 -48.73
N ASN A 278 -19.34 -8.02 -49.61
CA ASN A 278 -18.90 -6.65 -49.39
C ASN A 278 -19.58 -6.03 -48.14
N GLN A 279 -20.88 -6.28 -47.96
CA GLN A 279 -21.62 -5.85 -46.77
C GLN A 279 -21.10 -6.53 -45.50
N ASN A 280 -20.82 -7.83 -45.54
CA ASN A 280 -20.26 -8.56 -44.41
C ASN A 280 -18.87 -8.05 -44.03
N GLN A 281 -17.97 -7.82 -45.00
CA GLN A 281 -16.64 -7.29 -44.75
C GLN A 281 -16.69 -5.87 -44.17
N ALA A 282 -17.58 -5.01 -44.69
CA ALA A 282 -17.77 -3.66 -44.16
C ALA A 282 -18.32 -3.71 -42.71
N ALA A 283 -19.32 -4.55 -42.45
CA ALA A 283 -19.88 -4.73 -41.11
C ALA A 283 -18.85 -5.30 -40.12
N ASP A 284 -18.04 -6.28 -40.53
CA ASP A 284 -16.96 -6.84 -39.72
C ASP A 284 -15.88 -5.79 -39.42
N GLN A 285 -15.51 -4.97 -40.41
CA GLN A 285 -14.54 -3.89 -40.21
C GLN A 285 -15.05 -2.84 -39.22
N VAL A 286 -16.30 -2.39 -39.37
CA VAL A 286 -16.91 -1.40 -38.46
C VAL A 286 -17.01 -1.95 -37.04
N SER A 287 -17.52 -3.17 -36.88
CA SER A 287 -17.70 -3.79 -35.56
C SER A 287 -16.36 -4.07 -34.84
N VAL A 288 -15.30 -4.44 -35.57
CA VAL A 288 -13.93 -4.53 -35.02
C VAL A 288 -13.44 -3.15 -34.61
N SER A 289 -13.57 -2.15 -35.47
CA SER A 289 -13.15 -0.77 -35.17
C SER A 289 -13.86 -0.22 -33.92
N HIS A 290 -15.19 -0.38 -33.83
CA HIS A 290 -15.98 -0.01 -32.66
C HIS A 290 -15.56 -0.76 -31.40
N SER A 291 -15.35 -2.08 -31.49
CA SER A 291 -14.90 -2.87 -30.36
C SER A 291 -13.53 -2.40 -29.85
N ILE A 292 -12.59 -2.08 -30.75
CA ILE A 292 -11.27 -1.54 -30.39
C ILE A 292 -11.38 -0.13 -29.79
N ALA A 293 -12.19 0.74 -30.39
CA ALA A 293 -12.45 2.09 -29.86
C ALA A 293 -13.04 2.03 -28.45
N SER A 294 -14.00 1.14 -28.21
CA SER A 294 -14.60 0.90 -26.91
C SER A 294 -13.60 0.35 -25.90
N LEU A 295 -12.70 -0.59 -26.29
CA LEU A 295 -11.62 -1.05 -25.41
C LEU A 295 -10.66 0.08 -25.00
N ARG A 296 -10.36 1.02 -25.91
CA ARG A 296 -9.58 2.23 -25.58
C ARG A 296 -10.35 3.15 -24.64
N PHE A 297 -11.65 3.37 -24.90
CA PHE A 297 -12.54 4.13 -24.02
C PHE A 297 -12.58 3.55 -22.60
N LEU A 298 -12.61 2.22 -22.45
CA LEU A 298 -12.56 1.56 -21.14
C LEU A 298 -11.28 1.89 -20.35
N GLY A 299 -10.16 2.10 -21.03
CA GLY A 299 -8.88 2.47 -20.42
C GLY A 299 -8.78 3.94 -20.02
N ALA A 300 -9.45 4.84 -20.75
CA ALA A 300 -9.41 6.28 -20.52
C ALA A 300 -10.47 6.79 -19.52
N THR A 301 -11.55 6.04 -19.32
CA THR A 301 -12.68 6.46 -18.49
C THR A 301 -12.38 6.40 -16.99
N ASN A 302 -12.77 7.45 -16.25
CA ASN A 302 -12.73 7.42 -14.79
C ASN A 302 -13.94 6.64 -14.23
N TRP A 303 -13.76 5.34 -14.03
CA TRP A 303 -14.79 4.45 -13.49
C TRP A 303 -15.22 4.79 -12.06
N LYS A 304 -14.42 5.56 -11.32
CA LYS A 304 -14.78 6.04 -9.98
C LYS A 304 -16.01 6.94 -10.04
N ASP A 305 -15.99 7.91 -10.94
CA ASP A 305 -17.08 8.88 -11.12
C ASP A 305 -18.34 8.19 -11.65
N PHE A 306 -18.17 7.20 -12.54
CA PHE A 306 -19.27 6.36 -13.04
C PHE A 306 -19.99 5.62 -11.90
N VAL A 307 -19.24 4.94 -11.03
CA VAL A 307 -19.83 4.18 -9.92
C VAL A 307 -20.49 5.11 -8.90
N GLU A 308 -19.86 6.23 -8.56
CA GLU A 308 -20.44 7.19 -7.62
C GLU A 308 -21.69 7.87 -8.18
N GLY A 309 -21.72 8.20 -9.47
CA GLY A 309 -22.87 8.83 -10.12
C GLY A 309 -24.10 7.94 -10.22
N LEU A 310 -23.93 6.61 -10.25
CA LEU A 310 -25.02 5.64 -10.44
C LEU A 310 -25.37 4.82 -9.19
N SER A 311 -24.61 4.98 -8.10
CA SER A 311 -24.80 4.22 -6.87
C SER A 311 -25.87 4.86 -5.98
N LEU A 312 -27.00 4.17 -5.79
CA LEU A 312 -28.03 4.59 -4.82
C LEU A 312 -27.51 4.62 -3.38
N THR A 313 -26.54 3.77 -3.07
CA THR A 313 -25.85 3.77 -1.76
C THR A 313 -25.02 5.04 -1.59
N GLU A 314 -24.31 5.49 -2.63
CA GLU A 314 -23.55 6.76 -2.61
C GLU A 314 -24.50 7.94 -2.44
N GLU A 315 -25.58 8.00 -3.22
CA GLU A 315 -26.60 9.04 -3.13
C GLU A 315 -27.19 9.15 -1.71
N THR A 316 -27.49 8.00 -1.09
CA THR A 316 -27.99 7.96 0.29
C THR A 316 -26.94 8.47 1.29
N LEU A 317 -25.68 8.07 1.16
CA LEU A 317 -24.63 8.47 2.08
C LEU A 317 -24.27 9.97 1.96
N ARG A 318 -24.50 10.59 0.80
CA ARG A 318 -24.36 12.04 0.62
C ARG A 318 -25.37 12.86 1.43
N ALA A 319 -26.46 12.27 1.91
CA ALA A 319 -27.39 12.90 2.84
C ALA A 319 -26.84 13.01 4.30
N ASP A 320 -25.52 12.85 4.48
CA ASP A 320 -24.82 13.03 5.75
C ASP A 320 -25.11 14.43 6.33
N PRO A 321 -25.70 14.55 7.54
CA PRO A 321 -26.11 15.84 8.06
C PRO A 321 -24.92 16.74 8.42
N ALA A 322 -23.73 16.18 8.63
CA ALA A 322 -22.50 16.94 8.81
C ALA A 322 -21.95 17.53 7.49
N GLY A 323 -22.46 17.11 6.32
CA GLY A 323 -21.93 17.50 5.00
C GLY A 323 -20.47 17.11 4.79
N CYS A 324 -19.96 16.17 5.58
CA CYS A 324 -18.57 15.74 5.55
C CYS A 324 -18.38 14.67 4.48
N TYR A 325 -19.34 13.75 4.32
CA TYR A 325 -19.21 12.61 3.41
C TYR A 325 -18.82 13.00 1.98
N GLU A 326 -19.49 14.00 1.40
CA GLU A 326 -19.22 14.48 0.04
C GLU A 326 -17.79 15.05 -0.13
N LYS A 327 -17.25 15.66 0.94
CA LYS A 327 -15.91 16.25 0.97
C LYS A 327 -14.81 15.23 1.25
N MET A 328 -15.13 13.95 1.43
CA MET A 328 -14.15 12.90 1.69
C MET A 328 -13.44 12.46 0.41
N ASP A 329 -12.19 12.02 0.58
CA ASP A 329 -11.47 11.42 -0.54
C ASP A 329 -12.14 10.12 -0.99
N PHE A 330 -11.87 9.75 -2.24
CA PHE A 330 -12.47 8.58 -2.84
C PHE A 330 -12.23 7.30 -2.01
N ALA A 331 -11.01 7.12 -1.49
CA ALA A 331 -10.65 5.93 -0.73
C ALA A 331 -11.45 5.81 0.58
N THR A 332 -11.69 6.92 1.28
CA THR A 332 -12.53 6.94 2.49
C THR A 332 -13.98 6.65 2.16
N ARG A 333 -14.55 7.28 1.11
CA ARG A 333 -15.93 7.00 0.69
C ARG A 333 -16.11 5.55 0.27
N ASP A 334 -15.14 5.00 -0.45
CA ASP A 334 -15.14 3.61 -0.89
C ASP A 334 -15.06 2.62 0.28
N HIS A 335 -14.23 2.93 1.27
CA HIS A 335 -14.17 2.15 2.51
C HIS A 335 -15.54 2.12 3.21
N TYR A 336 -16.25 3.24 3.27
CA TYR A 336 -17.59 3.31 3.89
C TYR A 336 -18.60 2.46 3.10
N ARG A 337 -18.56 2.52 1.77
CA ARG A 337 -19.40 1.67 0.90
C ARG A 337 -19.11 0.19 1.10
N HIS A 338 -17.83 -0.20 1.25
CA HIS A 338 -17.46 -1.59 1.55
C HIS A 338 -17.94 -2.06 2.92
N VAL A 339 -17.98 -1.18 3.93
CA VAL A 339 -18.61 -1.53 5.23
C VAL A 339 -20.10 -1.79 5.04
N VAL A 340 -20.81 -0.92 4.31
CA VAL A 340 -22.24 -1.09 4.01
C VAL A 340 -22.49 -2.42 3.27
N GLU A 341 -21.69 -2.73 2.27
CA GLU A 341 -21.71 -4.01 1.55
C GLU A 341 -21.50 -5.20 2.51
N GLY A 342 -20.50 -5.11 3.39
CA GLY A 342 -20.18 -6.13 4.38
C GLY A 342 -21.32 -6.42 5.36
N ILE A 343 -22.02 -5.38 5.81
CA ILE A 343 -23.20 -5.50 6.68
C ILE A 343 -24.40 -6.08 5.90
N SER A 344 -24.67 -5.58 4.69
CA SER A 344 -25.76 -6.09 3.83
C SER A 344 -25.58 -7.58 3.55
N ARG A 345 -24.35 -8.01 3.22
CA ARG A 345 -24.00 -9.40 2.92
C ARG A 345 -24.32 -10.39 4.05
N HIS A 346 -24.26 -9.94 5.29
CA HIS A 346 -24.49 -10.77 6.48
C HIS A 346 -25.83 -10.45 7.18
N SER A 347 -26.68 -9.63 6.57
CA SER A 347 -28.02 -9.28 7.05
C SER A 347 -29.09 -9.63 6.01
N ARG A 348 -30.34 -9.30 6.32
CA ARG A 348 -31.46 -9.41 5.36
C ARG A 348 -31.71 -8.08 4.61
N LEU A 349 -30.95 -7.04 4.93
CA LEU A 349 -31.12 -5.70 4.40
C LEU A 349 -30.27 -5.51 3.15
N THR A 350 -30.78 -4.72 2.22
CA THR A 350 -30.06 -4.23 1.04
C THR A 350 -29.02 -3.17 1.42
N GLU A 351 -28.06 -2.90 0.53
CA GLU A 351 -27.02 -1.87 0.73
C GLU A 351 -27.64 -0.49 1.00
N GLY A 352 -28.65 -0.10 0.21
CA GLY A 352 -29.37 1.16 0.40
C GLY A 352 -30.13 1.23 1.73
N GLU A 353 -30.70 0.13 2.22
CA GLU A 353 -31.35 0.10 3.55
C GLU A 353 -30.36 0.26 4.69
N VAL A 354 -29.18 -0.37 4.60
CA VAL A 354 -28.11 -0.22 5.59
C VAL A 354 -27.58 1.22 5.61
N ALA A 355 -27.38 1.83 4.43
CA ALA A 355 -26.98 3.23 4.32
C ALA A 355 -28.03 4.17 4.94
N ARG A 356 -29.32 3.94 4.68
CA ARG A 356 -30.42 4.71 5.31
C ARG A 356 -30.43 4.58 6.82
N LEU A 357 -30.19 3.39 7.37
CA LEU A 357 -30.09 3.19 8.82
C LEU A 357 -28.94 4.00 9.43
N ALA A 358 -27.77 4.02 8.78
CA ALA A 358 -26.63 4.81 9.24
C ALA A 358 -26.94 6.32 9.24
N ILE A 359 -27.56 6.82 8.17
CA ILE A 359 -27.97 8.23 8.06
C ILE A 359 -29.04 8.58 9.09
N GLN A 360 -30.03 7.72 9.33
CA GLN A 360 -31.04 7.96 10.36
C GLN A 360 -30.43 8.14 11.76
N GLN A 361 -29.41 7.36 12.10
CA GLN A 361 -28.70 7.53 13.37
C GLN A 361 -27.89 8.84 13.42
N ALA A 362 -27.20 9.17 12.32
CA ALA A 362 -26.47 10.44 12.20
C ALA A 362 -27.40 11.67 12.34
N VAL A 363 -28.58 11.64 11.69
CA VAL A 363 -29.59 12.70 11.81
C VAL A 363 -30.14 12.79 13.24
N ALA A 364 -30.42 11.65 13.87
CA ALA A 364 -30.90 11.63 15.26
C ALA A 364 -29.86 12.21 16.23
N ALA A 365 -28.57 11.89 16.04
CA ALA A 365 -27.48 12.44 16.83
C ALA A 365 -27.28 13.95 16.58
N ALA A 366 -27.35 14.37 15.31
CA ALA A 366 -27.30 15.79 14.94
C ALA A 366 -28.40 16.61 15.63
N ALA A 367 -29.61 16.05 15.75
CA ALA A 367 -30.72 16.69 16.44
C ALA A 367 -30.55 16.75 17.97
N GLN A 368 -29.83 15.80 18.58
CA GLN A 368 -29.65 15.71 20.04
C GLN A 368 -28.44 16.49 20.55
N VAL A 369 -27.30 16.38 19.87
CA VAL A 369 -25.99 16.90 20.34
C VAL A 369 -25.49 18.06 19.46
N GLY A 370 -26.02 18.19 18.25
CA GLY A 370 -25.65 19.21 17.28
C GLY A 370 -24.81 18.66 16.12
N ILE A 371 -24.83 19.38 14.99
CA ILE A 371 -24.16 18.99 13.74
C ILE A 371 -22.64 18.94 13.88
N GLY A 372 -22.06 19.72 14.80
CA GLY A 372 -20.62 19.74 15.04
C GLY A 372 -20.08 18.55 15.83
N ASP A 373 -20.94 17.70 16.38
CA ASP A 373 -20.50 16.49 17.07
C ASP A 373 -20.17 15.39 16.07
N ARG A 374 -19.13 14.60 16.36
CA ARG A 374 -18.73 13.46 15.51
C ARG A 374 -19.82 12.42 15.30
N SER A 375 -20.74 12.25 16.25
CA SER A 375 -21.86 11.32 16.12
C SER A 375 -22.89 11.81 15.11
N ALA A 376 -22.89 13.10 14.75
CA ALA A 376 -23.69 13.61 13.65
C ALA A 376 -23.14 13.20 12.26
N HIS A 377 -21.92 12.67 12.17
CA HIS A 377 -21.37 12.20 10.89
C HIS A 377 -21.65 10.71 10.66
N VAL A 378 -22.09 10.36 9.45
CA VAL A 378 -22.41 8.98 9.06
C VAL A 378 -21.26 7.99 9.29
N GLY A 379 -20.00 8.42 9.12
CA GLY A 379 -18.83 7.59 9.34
C GLY A 379 -18.71 7.05 10.76
N TYR A 380 -19.24 7.75 11.76
CA TYR A 380 -19.24 7.29 13.15
C TYR A 380 -19.98 5.95 13.30
N TYR A 381 -21.04 5.75 12.52
CA TYR A 381 -21.87 4.54 12.52
C TYR A 381 -21.40 3.46 11.55
N LEU A 382 -20.43 3.77 10.69
CA LEU A 382 -19.87 2.80 9.74
C LEU A 382 -18.49 2.30 10.19
N ILE A 383 -17.58 3.17 10.58
CA ILE A 383 -16.18 2.79 10.84
C ILE A 383 -15.70 3.03 12.27
N ASP A 384 -16.56 3.57 13.14
CA ASP A 384 -16.21 3.91 14.52
C ASP A 384 -17.19 3.32 15.55
N ARG A 385 -17.27 3.93 16.75
CA ARG A 385 -18.00 3.38 17.91
C ARG A 385 -19.51 3.22 17.70
N GLY A 386 -20.09 3.84 16.67
CA GLY A 386 -21.50 3.66 16.31
C GLY A 386 -21.78 2.36 15.53
N LEU A 387 -20.77 1.70 14.96
CA LEU A 387 -20.94 0.48 14.15
C LEU A 387 -21.71 -0.64 14.87
N PRO A 388 -21.42 -0.99 16.14
CA PRO A 388 -22.19 -2.02 16.86
C PRO A 388 -23.69 -1.70 17.03
N VAL A 389 -24.11 -0.45 16.87
CA VAL A 389 -25.53 -0.08 16.90
C VAL A 389 -26.19 -0.51 15.59
N ILE A 390 -25.61 -0.14 14.44
CA ILE A 390 -26.11 -0.51 13.11
C ILE A 390 -26.15 -2.02 12.92
N GLU A 391 -25.13 -2.73 13.37
CA GLU A 391 -25.06 -4.18 13.25
C GLU A 391 -26.16 -4.90 14.05
N ARG A 392 -26.50 -4.38 15.24
CA ARG A 392 -27.60 -4.91 16.04
C ARG A 392 -28.95 -4.63 15.38
N MET A 393 -29.15 -3.43 14.84
CA MET A 393 -30.37 -3.06 14.12
C MET A 393 -30.55 -3.89 12.85
N ALA A 394 -29.48 -4.13 12.08
CA ALA A 394 -29.47 -4.96 10.89
C ALA A 394 -29.52 -6.47 11.18
N ARG A 395 -29.43 -6.88 12.47
CA ARG A 395 -29.43 -8.29 12.93
C ARG A 395 -28.39 -9.15 12.19
N VAL A 396 -27.17 -8.62 12.10
CA VAL A 396 -26.10 -9.21 11.30
C VAL A 396 -25.65 -10.56 11.87
N ARG A 397 -25.48 -11.58 11.00
CA ARG A 397 -24.98 -12.91 11.36
C ARG A 397 -23.56 -13.08 10.86
N TRP A 398 -22.60 -12.77 11.73
CA TRP A 398 -21.18 -12.84 11.39
C TRP A 398 -20.64 -14.29 11.35
N PRO A 399 -19.69 -14.58 10.45
CA PRO A 399 -18.92 -15.81 10.52
C PRO A 399 -18.01 -15.81 11.77
N TRP A 400 -17.65 -17.00 12.24
CA TRP A 400 -16.89 -17.19 13.48
C TRP A 400 -15.57 -16.41 13.53
N ARG A 401 -14.88 -16.25 12.39
CA ARG A 401 -13.62 -15.49 12.28
C ARG A 401 -13.81 -14.02 12.66
N SER A 402 -14.84 -13.38 12.10
CA SER A 402 -15.19 -12.00 12.40
C SER A 402 -15.67 -11.86 13.86
N GLY A 403 -16.36 -12.88 14.39
CA GLY A 403 -16.72 -12.94 15.81
C GLY A 403 -15.50 -12.92 16.75
N LEU A 404 -14.45 -13.67 16.42
CA LEU A 404 -13.20 -13.69 17.18
C LEU A 404 -12.48 -12.33 17.13
N GLU A 405 -12.33 -11.74 15.94
CA GLU A 405 -11.70 -10.42 15.78
C GLU A 405 -12.42 -9.35 16.63
N ARG A 406 -13.75 -9.40 16.69
CA ARG A 406 -14.55 -8.48 17.52
C ARG A 406 -14.31 -8.66 19.00
N LEU A 407 -14.27 -9.91 19.47
CA LEU A 407 -13.98 -10.20 20.87
C LEU A 407 -12.59 -9.67 21.25
N ILE A 408 -11.62 -9.82 20.36
CA ILE A 408 -10.27 -9.27 20.50
C ILE A 408 -10.32 -7.73 20.61
N ARG A 409 -11.04 -7.06 19.70
CA ARG A 409 -11.20 -5.59 19.71
C ARG A 409 -11.99 -5.07 20.92
N HIS A 410 -12.85 -5.87 21.52
CA HIS A 410 -13.60 -5.48 22.72
C HIS A 410 -12.74 -5.53 24.00
N PHE A 411 -11.79 -6.48 24.07
CA PHE A 411 -10.84 -6.62 25.18
C PHE A 411 -9.38 -6.59 24.71
N PRO A 412 -8.92 -5.49 24.08
CA PRO A 412 -7.62 -5.47 23.40
C PRO A 412 -6.46 -5.60 24.39
N MET A 413 -6.59 -5.00 25.58
CA MET A 413 -5.55 -5.04 26.62
C MET A 413 -5.37 -6.45 27.22
N THR A 414 -6.49 -7.11 27.54
CA THR A 414 -6.48 -8.48 28.08
C THR A 414 -5.95 -9.47 27.04
N PHE A 415 -6.36 -9.30 25.78
CA PHE A 415 -5.87 -10.15 24.70
C PHE A 415 -4.38 -9.98 24.46
N TYR A 416 -3.89 -8.74 24.38
CA TYR A 416 -2.49 -8.50 24.01
C TYR A 416 -1.56 -8.62 25.23
N VAL A 417 -1.64 -7.69 26.18
CA VAL A 417 -0.74 -7.66 27.34
C VAL A 417 -1.00 -8.83 28.29
N GLY A 418 -2.26 -9.21 28.50
CA GLY A 418 -2.59 -10.36 29.35
C GLY A 418 -1.98 -11.66 28.83
N LYS A 419 -2.05 -11.92 27.51
CA LYS A 419 -1.44 -13.13 26.92
C LYS A 419 0.08 -13.07 26.87
N ILE A 420 0.68 -11.90 26.67
CA ILE A 420 2.14 -11.73 26.81
C ILE A 420 2.56 -12.14 28.23
N GLY A 421 1.86 -11.66 29.26
CA GLY A 421 2.11 -12.02 30.65
C GLY A 421 1.97 -13.52 30.92
N ILE A 422 0.88 -14.14 30.47
CA ILE A 422 0.63 -15.58 30.64
C ILE A 422 1.73 -16.40 29.94
N LEU A 423 2.05 -16.08 28.69
CA LEU A 423 3.04 -16.82 27.91
C LEU A 423 4.44 -16.71 28.53
N THR A 424 4.81 -15.51 28.96
CA THR A 424 6.07 -15.24 29.66
C THR A 424 6.15 -16.04 30.96
N LEU A 425 5.07 -16.06 31.74
CA LEU A 425 5.00 -16.80 33.00
C LEU A 425 5.09 -18.31 32.77
N LEU A 426 4.33 -18.87 31.83
CA LEU A 426 4.34 -20.31 31.53
C LEU A 426 5.73 -20.77 31.05
N MET A 427 6.37 -20.01 30.15
CA MET A 427 7.73 -20.30 29.70
C MET A 427 8.71 -20.26 30.88
N THR A 428 8.61 -19.25 31.74
CA THR A 428 9.51 -19.10 32.89
C THR A 428 9.32 -20.21 33.90
N LEU A 429 8.08 -20.57 34.24
CA LEU A 429 7.78 -21.69 35.14
C LEU A 429 8.28 -23.02 34.57
N GLY A 430 8.10 -23.27 33.27
CA GLY A 430 8.64 -24.45 32.59
C GLY A 430 10.16 -24.52 32.64
N PHE A 431 10.83 -23.39 32.39
CA PHE A 431 12.28 -23.27 32.52
C PHE A 431 12.75 -23.52 33.96
N THR A 432 12.17 -22.83 34.95
CA THR A 432 12.50 -22.99 36.37
C THR A 432 12.29 -24.44 36.85
N TRP A 433 11.20 -25.09 36.42
CA TRP A 433 10.95 -26.49 36.73
C TRP A 433 12.05 -27.38 36.14
N HIS A 434 12.42 -27.18 34.88
CA HIS A 434 13.52 -27.92 34.26
C HIS A 434 14.86 -27.69 34.96
N VAL A 435 15.23 -26.45 35.27
CA VAL A 435 16.48 -26.14 36.00
C VAL A 435 16.53 -26.84 37.36
N ARG A 436 15.41 -26.89 38.09
CA ARG A 436 15.34 -27.61 39.37
C ARG A 436 15.58 -29.11 39.24
N THR A 437 15.13 -29.73 38.15
CA THR A 437 15.39 -31.17 37.91
C THR A 437 16.87 -31.50 37.71
N LEU A 438 17.70 -30.49 37.42
CA LEU A 438 19.14 -30.65 37.23
C LEU A 438 19.94 -30.56 38.56
N GLY A 439 19.27 -30.27 39.68
CA GLY A 439 19.93 -30.22 41.00
C GLY A 439 20.74 -28.94 41.26
N VAL A 440 20.46 -27.87 40.52
CA VAL A 440 21.08 -26.55 40.68
C VAL A 440 20.63 -25.89 42.01
N PRO A 441 21.50 -25.17 42.73
CA PRO A 441 21.11 -24.46 43.96
C PRO A 441 19.93 -23.49 43.76
N GLU A 442 19.02 -23.41 44.73
CA GLU A 442 17.77 -22.60 44.62
C GLU A 442 18.03 -21.11 44.38
N TRP A 443 19.12 -20.54 44.91
CA TRP A 443 19.47 -19.14 44.65
C TRP A 443 19.86 -18.91 43.18
N SER A 444 20.59 -19.85 42.57
CA SER A 444 20.96 -19.82 41.15
C SER A 444 19.72 -20.02 40.27
N VAL A 445 18.81 -20.90 40.68
CA VAL A 445 17.49 -21.10 40.04
C VAL A 445 16.71 -19.78 40.03
N MET A 446 16.63 -19.09 41.16
CA MET A 446 15.93 -17.81 41.26
C MET A 446 16.56 -16.74 40.36
N MET A 447 17.90 -16.64 40.36
CA MET A 447 18.61 -15.68 39.53
C MET A 447 18.40 -15.96 38.03
N LEU A 448 18.55 -17.22 37.61
CA LEU A 448 18.32 -17.64 36.22
C LEU A 448 16.84 -17.48 35.83
N ALA A 449 15.89 -17.66 36.74
CA ALA A 449 14.48 -17.44 36.49
C ALA A 449 14.17 -15.95 36.21
N ILE A 450 14.75 -15.03 36.98
CA ILE A 450 14.59 -13.58 36.76
C ILE A 450 15.18 -13.17 35.40
N VAL A 451 16.37 -13.68 35.07
CA VAL A 451 17.02 -13.42 33.78
C VAL A 451 16.21 -14.01 32.63
N PHE A 452 15.76 -15.26 32.77
CA PHE A 452 14.95 -15.93 31.77
C PHE A 452 13.56 -15.28 31.60
N LEU A 453 12.98 -14.70 32.64
CA LEU A 453 11.73 -13.93 32.54
C LEU A 453 11.84 -12.80 31.52
N ILE A 454 12.96 -12.07 31.52
CA ILE A 454 13.24 -11.00 30.56
C ILE A 454 13.36 -11.58 29.14
N CYS A 455 14.11 -12.68 28.99
CA CYS A 455 14.29 -13.36 27.70
C CYS A 455 12.97 -13.94 27.14
N ALA A 456 12.19 -14.61 27.96
CA ALA A 456 10.89 -15.19 27.61
C ALA A 456 9.89 -14.11 27.21
N SER A 457 9.94 -12.93 27.86
CA SER A 457 9.09 -11.80 27.49
C SER A 457 9.31 -11.33 26.05
N GLN A 458 10.55 -11.40 25.55
CA GLN A 458 10.88 -11.01 24.18
C GLN A 458 10.21 -11.96 23.18
N LEU A 459 10.31 -13.26 23.41
CA LEU A 459 9.66 -14.26 22.57
C LEU A 459 8.13 -14.12 22.64
N ALA A 460 7.58 -13.88 23.84
CA ALA A 460 6.14 -13.71 24.01
C ALA A 460 5.58 -12.50 23.25
N VAL A 461 6.29 -11.35 23.29
CA VAL A 461 5.92 -10.16 22.51
C VAL A 461 6.00 -10.44 21.01
N ALA A 462 7.07 -11.08 20.53
CA ALA A 462 7.23 -11.40 19.10
C ALA A 462 6.11 -12.32 18.59
N LEU A 463 5.78 -13.38 19.33
CA LEU A 463 4.68 -14.29 19.00
C LEU A 463 3.32 -13.60 19.02
N MET A 464 3.09 -12.72 20.00
CA MET A 464 1.83 -11.98 20.09
C MET A 464 1.69 -10.91 19.01
N ASN A 465 2.78 -10.27 18.59
CA ASN A 465 2.78 -9.37 17.43
C ASN A 465 2.38 -10.12 16.17
N TRP A 466 3.06 -11.23 15.87
CA TRP A 466 2.75 -12.08 14.73
C TRP A 466 1.31 -12.61 14.76
N LEU A 467 0.84 -13.06 15.93
CA LEU A 467 -0.54 -13.55 16.07
C LEU A 467 -1.56 -12.43 15.87
N THR A 468 -1.27 -11.22 16.32
CA THR A 468 -2.18 -10.08 16.18
C THR A 468 -2.29 -9.62 14.72
N THR A 469 -1.16 -9.49 14.00
CA THR A 469 -1.17 -9.13 12.57
C THR A 469 -1.81 -10.23 11.70
N PHE A 470 -1.86 -11.47 12.18
CA PHE A 470 -2.59 -12.55 11.52
C PHE A 470 -4.11 -12.49 11.74
N LEU A 471 -4.57 -12.06 12.93
CA LEU A 471 -5.96 -12.13 13.38
C LEU A 471 -6.75 -10.83 13.21
N VAL A 472 -6.07 -9.69 13.11
CA VAL A 472 -6.69 -8.35 13.12
C VAL A 472 -6.39 -7.64 11.80
N SER A 473 -7.41 -7.09 11.17
CA SER A 473 -7.24 -6.35 9.90
C SER A 473 -6.69 -4.93 10.16
N PRO A 474 -5.85 -4.39 9.26
CA PRO A 474 -5.32 -3.03 9.38
C PRO A 474 -6.42 -1.96 9.42
N ARG A 475 -6.26 -0.93 10.26
CA ARG A 475 -7.25 0.17 10.37
C ARG A 475 -6.71 1.45 9.73
N LEU A 476 -7.33 1.85 8.62
CA LEU A 476 -7.05 3.13 7.95
C LEU A 476 -7.79 4.28 8.62
N LEU A 477 -7.19 5.47 8.59
CA LEU A 477 -7.82 6.69 9.07
C LEU A 477 -8.59 7.37 7.92
N PRO A 478 -9.83 7.81 8.16
CA PRO A 478 -10.62 8.52 7.16
C PRO A 478 -10.04 9.92 6.91
N ARG A 479 -10.22 10.45 5.70
CA ARG A 479 -9.72 11.80 5.33
C ARG A 479 -10.65 12.56 4.40
N LEU A 480 -10.54 13.88 4.47
CA LEU A 480 -11.11 14.82 3.50
C LEU A 480 -10.27 14.88 2.22
N ASP A 481 -10.93 15.22 1.10
CA ASP A 481 -10.30 15.42 -0.19
C ASP A 481 -9.75 16.86 -0.31
N PHE A 482 -8.43 16.99 -0.15
CA PHE A 482 -7.70 18.24 -0.38
C PHE A 482 -6.88 18.18 -1.69
N SER A 483 -7.31 17.40 -2.68
CA SER A 483 -6.63 17.31 -3.98
C SER A 483 -6.60 18.64 -4.75
N SER A 484 -7.63 19.48 -4.61
CA SER A 484 -7.71 20.84 -5.18
C SER A 484 -7.00 21.91 -4.36
N GLY A 485 -6.62 21.61 -3.12
CA GLY A 485 -5.93 22.53 -2.21
C GLY A 485 -6.36 22.34 -0.74
N ILE A 486 -5.54 22.82 0.19
CA ILE A 486 -5.87 22.79 1.63
C ILE A 486 -6.95 23.86 1.91
N ALA A 487 -7.98 23.51 2.70
CA ALA A 487 -9.01 24.46 3.10
C ALA A 487 -8.45 25.57 4.01
N PRO A 488 -8.93 26.83 3.93
CA PRO A 488 -8.44 27.94 4.76
C PRO A 488 -8.47 27.66 6.27
N GLU A 489 -9.52 27.00 6.76
CA GLU A 489 -9.69 26.56 8.15
C GLU A 489 -8.75 25.43 8.60
N SER A 490 -8.04 24.80 7.64
CA SER A 490 -7.06 23.73 7.85
C SER A 490 -5.64 24.17 7.48
N ARG A 491 -5.40 25.50 7.44
CA ARG A 491 -4.10 26.09 7.11
C ARG A 491 -2.99 25.46 7.96
N THR A 492 -1.93 25.07 7.27
CA THR A 492 -0.88 24.20 7.82
C THR A 492 0.49 24.84 7.64
N MET A 493 1.39 24.64 8.59
CA MET A 493 2.78 25.05 8.48
C MET A 493 3.73 23.87 8.66
N VAL A 494 4.65 23.67 7.72
CA VAL A 494 5.75 22.71 7.82
C VAL A 494 6.91 23.39 8.56
N VAL A 495 7.40 22.75 9.62
CA VAL A 495 8.49 23.28 10.45
C VAL A 495 9.67 22.30 10.48
N VAL A 496 10.89 22.83 10.32
CA VAL A 496 12.13 22.07 10.42
C VAL A 496 12.95 22.59 11.61
N PRO A 497 12.79 22.00 12.82
CA PRO A 497 13.65 22.29 13.95
C PRO A 497 15.10 21.82 13.71
N THR A 498 16.04 22.75 13.63
CA THR A 498 17.46 22.46 13.34
C THR A 498 18.44 23.41 14.05
N MET A 499 19.74 23.14 14.01
CA MET A 499 20.76 24.02 14.58
C MET A 499 21.65 24.60 13.48
N LEU A 500 22.04 25.86 13.62
CA LEU A 500 22.98 26.51 12.71
C LEU A 500 24.40 26.17 13.11
N ALA A 501 25.00 25.20 12.42
CA ALA A 501 26.35 24.71 12.72
C ALA A 501 27.43 25.18 11.73
N SER A 502 27.08 25.38 10.46
CA SER A 502 28.05 25.71 9.40
C SER A 502 27.36 26.34 8.19
N SER A 503 28.08 27.16 7.42
CA SER A 503 27.61 27.77 6.16
C SER A 503 27.05 26.75 5.17
N ASP A 504 27.83 25.71 4.82
CA ASP A 504 27.39 24.67 3.88
C ASP A 504 26.10 23.96 4.35
N GLY A 505 25.95 23.80 5.66
CA GLY A 505 24.74 23.24 6.27
C GLY A 505 23.52 24.14 6.09
N ILE A 506 23.71 25.46 6.14
CA ILE A 506 22.63 26.44 5.91
C ILE A 506 22.20 26.41 4.45
N ASP A 507 23.13 26.39 3.51
CA ASP A 507 22.81 26.34 2.08
C ASP A 507 21.98 25.09 1.75
N HIS A 508 22.36 23.94 2.31
CA HIS A 508 21.61 22.70 2.16
C HIS A 508 20.21 22.75 2.83
N LEU A 509 20.09 23.43 3.98
CA LEU A 509 18.79 23.62 4.66
C LEU A 509 17.84 24.47 3.80
N ILE A 510 18.33 25.55 3.19
CA ILE A 510 17.55 26.43 2.31
C ILE A 510 17.12 25.67 1.04
N GLU A 511 18.03 24.92 0.42
CA GLU A 511 17.72 24.06 -0.73
C GLU A 511 16.64 23.02 -0.37
N THR A 512 16.78 22.36 0.78
CA THR A 512 15.82 21.34 1.24
C THR A 512 14.44 21.96 1.51
N LEU A 513 14.39 23.16 2.10
CA LEU A 513 13.15 23.91 2.31
C LEU A 513 12.46 24.26 0.99
N GLU A 514 13.23 24.64 -0.03
CA GLU A 514 12.73 24.87 -1.38
C GLU A 514 12.16 23.58 -1.99
N ILE A 515 12.87 22.45 -1.89
CA ILE A 515 12.40 21.15 -2.39
C ILE A 515 11.07 20.76 -1.74
N HIS A 516 10.92 20.95 -0.42
CA HIS A 516 9.65 20.68 0.27
C HIS A 516 8.50 21.53 -0.27
N CYS A 517 8.75 22.81 -0.53
CA CYS A 517 7.77 23.70 -1.15
C CYS A 517 7.41 23.28 -2.58
N LEU A 518 8.40 22.90 -3.39
CA LEU A 518 8.17 22.46 -4.76
C LEU A 518 7.37 21.16 -4.82
N ALA A 519 7.62 20.24 -3.88
CA ALA A 519 6.87 18.99 -3.76
C ALA A 519 5.43 19.20 -3.24
N ASN A 520 5.19 20.23 -2.42
CA ASN A 520 3.89 20.49 -1.80
C ASN A 520 3.49 21.96 -2.01
N ARG A 521 3.04 22.29 -3.22
CA ARG A 521 2.58 23.65 -3.54
C ARG A 521 1.11 23.81 -3.16
N ASP A 522 0.84 24.77 -2.29
CA ASP A 522 -0.51 25.14 -1.85
C ASP A 522 -0.49 26.57 -1.30
N ASP A 523 -1.59 27.30 -1.41
CA ASP A 523 -1.68 28.68 -0.90
C ASP A 523 -1.84 28.73 0.62
N HIS A 524 -2.38 27.67 1.23
CA HIS A 524 -2.57 27.56 2.68
C HIS A 524 -1.52 26.67 3.35
N LEU A 525 -0.37 26.45 2.69
CA LEU A 525 0.78 25.71 3.22
C LEU A 525 2.01 26.61 3.29
N HIS A 526 2.56 26.76 4.49
CA HIS A 526 3.73 27.60 4.77
C HIS A 526 4.91 26.75 5.28
N PHE A 527 6.13 27.26 5.18
CA PHE A 527 7.36 26.55 5.52
C PHE A 527 8.22 27.38 6.46
N ALA A 528 8.71 26.81 7.56
CA ALA A 528 9.50 27.53 8.55
C ALA A 528 10.73 26.75 9.02
N LEU A 529 11.86 27.45 9.15
CA LEU A 529 13.03 26.96 9.87
C LEU A 529 12.95 27.43 11.33
N LEU A 530 12.97 26.48 12.28
CA LEU A 530 13.07 26.77 13.72
C LEU A 530 14.51 26.51 14.18
N THR A 531 15.29 27.56 14.38
CA THR A 531 16.74 27.44 14.50
C THR A 531 17.26 27.83 15.89
N ASP A 532 18.24 27.07 16.38
CA ASP A 532 19.08 27.43 17.54
C ASP A 532 20.54 27.46 17.11
N PHE A 533 21.41 28.01 17.96
CA PHE A 533 22.83 27.74 17.89
C PHE A 533 23.23 26.41 18.58
N CYS A 534 24.41 25.91 18.25
CA CYS A 534 25.05 24.82 18.97
C CYS A 534 25.39 25.20 20.43
N ASP A 535 25.42 24.22 21.33
CA ASP A 535 25.79 24.38 22.74
C ASP A 535 27.18 25.04 22.89
N ALA A 536 27.35 26.00 23.80
CA ALA A 536 28.58 26.78 23.97
C ALA A 536 28.83 27.22 25.43
N ASP A 537 30.06 27.63 25.73
CA ASP A 537 30.44 28.17 27.06
C ASP A 537 30.05 29.65 27.25
N GLN A 538 29.68 30.33 26.16
CA GLN A 538 29.26 31.75 26.14
C GLN A 538 27.94 31.90 25.39
N GLU A 539 27.18 32.95 25.71
CA GLU A 539 25.88 33.24 25.07
C GLU A 539 26.03 33.46 23.57
N ASN A 540 27.05 34.23 23.18
CA ASN A 540 27.37 34.58 21.79
C ASN A 540 28.82 34.18 21.47
N LEU A 541 29.04 33.59 20.30
CA LEU A 541 30.33 33.23 19.74
C LEU A 541 30.64 34.06 18.49
N PRO A 542 31.94 34.29 18.17
CA PRO A 542 32.33 34.89 16.91
C PRO A 542 31.80 34.07 15.72
N GLY A 543 31.05 34.69 14.81
CA GLY A 543 30.49 34.06 13.62
C GLY A 543 29.00 33.68 13.72
N ASP A 544 28.39 33.71 14.91
CA ASP A 544 26.96 33.42 15.09
C ASP A 544 26.07 34.35 14.25
N GLU A 545 26.36 35.66 14.25
CA GLU A 545 25.61 36.65 13.49
C GLU A 545 25.69 36.40 11.97
N ALA A 546 26.85 35.96 11.47
CA ALA A 546 27.02 35.63 10.07
C ALA A 546 26.17 34.42 9.65
N LEU A 547 26.06 33.40 10.51
CA LEU A 547 25.20 32.23 10.27
C LEU A 547 23.72 32.62 10.23
N VAL A 548 23.27 33.47 11.16
CA VAL A 548 21.88 33.95 11.18
C VAL A 548 21.58 34.81 9.95
N GLN A 549 22.50 35.69 9.57
CA GLN A 549 22.35 36.55 8.40
C GLN A 549 22.27 35.72 7.10
N GLN A 550 23.09 34.69 6.94
CA GLN A 550 23.02 33.79 5.78
C GLN A 550 21.67 33.06 5.71
N ALA A 551 21.17 32.55 6.84
CA ALA A 551 19.86 31.91 6.89
C ALA A 551 18.73 32.89 6.56
N ARG A 552 18.83 34.14 7.02
CA ARG A 552 17.90 35.22 6.69
C ARG A 552 17.89 35.51 5.20
N ASP A 553 19.05 35.77 4.61
CA ASP A 553 19.20 36.09 3.19
C ASP A 553 18.64 34.95 2.32
N GLY A 554 18.90 33.70 2.70
CA GLY A 554 18.35 32.52 2.01
C GLY A 554 16.81 32.45 2.04
N VAL A 555 16.19 32.72 3.19
CA VAL A 555 14.71 32.73 3.31
C VAL A 555 14.08 33.93 2.59
N GLU A 556 14.67 35.11 2.67
CA GLU A 556 14.21 36.30 1.93
C GLU A 556 14.32 36.06 0.41
N MET A 557 15.42 35.47 -0.07
CA MET A 557 15.58 35.06 -1.46
C MET A 557 14.47 34.09 -1.91
N LEU A 558 14.12 33.09 -1.09
CA LEU A 558 13.03 32.17 -1.42
C LEU A 558 11.66 32.87 -1.49
N ASN A 559 11.37 33.79 -0.57
CA ASN A 559 10.14 34.59 -0.62
C ASN A 559 10.09 35.51 -1.85
N HIS A 560 11.23 36.06 -2.29
CA HIS A 560 11.30 36.81 -3.55
C HIS A 560 11.13 35.93 -4.79
N LYS A 561 11.70 34.72 -4.78
CA LYS A 561 11.60 33.75 -5.88
C LYS A 561 10.19 33.18 -6.03
N TYR A 562 9.47 33.02 -4.92
CA TYR A 562 8.12 32.45 -4.87
C TYR A 562 7.13 33.43 -4.23
N PRO A 563 6.76 34.51 -4.94
CA PRO A 563 5.81 35.48 -4.41
C PRO A 563 4.45 34.84 -4.18
N SER A 564 3.83 35.17 -3.05
CA SER A 564 2.46 34.79 -2.71
C SER A 564 1.61 36.04 -2.51
N THR A 565 0.29 35.91 -2.63
CA THR A 565 -0.66 37.03 -2.59
C THR A 565 -0.80 37.58 -1.16
N GLY A 566 0.11 38.46 -0.77
CA GLY A 566 0.04 39.21 0.49
C GLY A 566 0.35 38.38 1.75
N GLU A 567 1.02 37.24 1.61
CA GLU A 567 1.44 36.40 2.73
C GLU A 567 2.84 35.83 2.47
N SER A 568 3.68 35.71 3.48
CA SER A 568 4.99 35.04 3.32
C SER A 568 4.81 33.51 3.23
N ARG A 569 5.57 32.85 2.36
CA ARG A 569 5.55 31.39 2.23
C ARG A 569 6.64 30.73 3.08
N PHE A 570 7.79 31.37 3.16
CA PHE A 570 8.96 30.89 3.91
C PHE A 570 9.21 31.77 5.14
N PHE A 571 9.55 31.13 6.25
CA PHE A 571 9.79 31.76 7.54
C PHE A 571 11.11 31.29 8.15
N LEU A 572 11.77 32.20 8.87
CA LEU A 572 12.89 31.87 9.76
C LEU A 572 12.52 32.35 11.15
N LEU A 573 12.62 31.45 12.13
CA LEU A 573 12.46 31.78 13.53
C LEU A 573 13.68 31.29 14.30
N HIS A 574 14.55 32.23 14.65
CA HIS A 574 15.80 31.95 15.33
C HIS A 574 15.70 32.28 16.82
N ARG A 575 16.23 31.38 17.65
CA ARG A 575 16.25 31.52 19.11
C ARG A 575 17.69 31.70 19.62
N PRO A 576 17.93 32.61 20.57
CA PRO A 576 19.25 32.78 21.19
C PRO A 576 19.57 31.61 22.13
N ARG A 577 20.86 31.46 22.50
CA ARG A 577 21.25 30.56 23.60
C ARG A 577 20.75 31.13 24.92
N ARG A 578 20.32 30.27 25.84
CA ARG A 578 19.99 30.63 27.23
C ARG A 578 20.89 29.87 28.19
N TRP A 579 21.25 30.52 29.30
CA TRP A 579 22.04 29.89 30.35
C TRP A 579 21.26 28.72 30.97
N ASN A 580 21.83 27.51 30.91
CA ASN A 580 21.30 26.35 31.61
C ASN A 580 22.08 26.15 32.92
N PRO A 581 21.50 26.48 34.09
CA PRO A 581 22.21 26.38 35.37
C PRO A 581 22.52 24.95 35.78
N THR A 582 21.80 23.97 35.25
CA THR A 582 21.99 22.54 35.57
C THR A 582 23.25 22.00 34.92
N ASP A 583 23.45 22.33 33.64
CA ASP A 583 24.55 21.81 32.83
C ASP A 583 25.75 22.77 32.78
N GLY A 584 25.57 24.03 33.21
CA GLY A 584 26.63 25.03 33.29
C GLY A 584 27.10 25.51 31.91
N LEU A 585 26.21 25.54 30.94
CA LEU A 585 26.48 25.93 29.55
C LEU A 585 25.33 26.73 28.93
N TRP A 586 25.62 27.44 27.86
CA TRP A 586 24.65 28.18 27.06
C TRP A 586 24.12 27.30 25.93
N MET A 587 22.81 27.08 25.88
CA MET A 587 22.17 26.21 24.88
C MET A 587 20.77 26.70 24.48
N GLY A 588 20.25 26.19 23.37
CA GLY A 588 18.86 26.41 23.00
C GLY A 588 17.89 25.84 24.04
N TYR A 589 16.95 26.65 24.51
CA TYR A 589 15.96 26.24 25.52
C TYR A 589 15.22 24.98 25.08
N GLU A 590 15.31 23.91 25.90
CA GLU A 590 14.62 22.61 25.72
C GLU A 590 14.80 21.95 24.34
N ARG A 591 15.81 22.38 23.58
CA ARG A 591 16.12 21.94 22.20
C ARG A 591 14.86 21.79 21.34
N LYS A 592 14.65 20.64 20.69
CA LYS A 592 13.52 20.40 19.77
C LYS A 592 12.16 20.60 20.46
N ARG A 593 11.99 20.11 21.69
CA ARG A 593 10.74 20.30 22.46
C ARG A 593 10.47 21.78 22.70
N GLY A 594 11.51 22.52 23.10
CA GLY A 594 11.44 23.95 23.31
C GLY A 594 11.07 24.71 22.04
N LYS A 595 11.70 24.37 20.89
CA LYS A 595 11.39 24.99 19.58
C LYS A 595 9.90 24.94 19.29
N LEU A 596 9.33 23.73 19.38
CA LEU A 596 7.92 23.51 19.10
C LEU A 596 7.02 24.18 20.16
N THR A 597 7.42 24.18 21.43
CA THR A 597 6.65 24.78 22.52
C THR A 597 6.56 26.31 22.38
N GLU A 598 7.70 26.98 22.20
CA GLU A 598 7.74 28.44 22.03
C GLU A 598 7.13 28.86 20.69
N PHE A 599 7.31 28.07 19.63
CA PHE A 599 6.65 28.30 18.35
C PHE A 599 5.12 28.18 18.45
N ASN A 600 4.60 27.15 19.12
CA ASN A 600 3.16 27.00 19.33
C ASN A 600 2.57 28.12 20.22
N ALA A 601 3.36 28.64 21.15
CA ALA A 601 2.98 29.82 21.92
C ALA A 601 2.90 31.06 21.03
N LEU A 602 3.91 31.28 20.18
CA LEU A 602 3.96 32.37 19.21
C LEU A 602 2.76 32.36 18.24
N LEU A 603 2.38 31.17 17.73
CA LEU A 603 1.21 31.00 16.86
C LEU A 603 -0.12 31.46 17.47
N ARG A 604 -0.17 31.67 18.78
CA ARG A 604 -1.38 32.05 19.52
C ARG A 604 -1.18 33.31 20.36
N GLY A 605 -0.26 34.18 19.94
CA GLY A 605 -0.01 35.49 20.56
C GLY A 605 0.77 35.44 21.87
N GLY A 606 1.51 34.34 22.11
CA GLY A 606 2.53 34.29 23.18
C GLY A 606 3.69 35.25 22.91
N SER A 607 4.60 35.41 23.89
CA SER A 607 5.68 36.39 23.82
C SER A 607 6.60 36.16 22.61
N ASN A 608 6.74 37.21 21.79
CA ASN A 608 7.71 37.29 20.68
C ASN A 608 9.16 37.31 21.19
N ASP A 609 9.38 37.62 22.47
CA ASP A 609 10.70 37.83 23.06
C ASP A 609 11.53 36.53 23.13
N CYS A 610 10.89 35.37 22.90
CA CYS A 610 11.56 34.09 22.82
C CYS A 610 12.45 33.92 21.57
N PHE A 611 12.18 34.70 20.51
CA PHE A 611 12.89 34.63 19.24
C PHE A 611 13.67 35.93 19.00
N SER A 612 14.98 35.81 18.75
CA SER A 612 15.84 36.97 18.46
C SER A 612 15.71 37.45 17.01
N THR A 613 15.25 36.59 16.10
CA THR A 613 15.02 36.95 14.70
C THR A 613 13.81 36.21 14.16
N ILE A 614 12.87 36.95 13.57
CA ILE A 614 11.68 36.42 12.88
C ILE A 614 11.65 37.04 11.48
N ILE A 615 11.70 36.20 10.45
CA ILE A 615 11.56 36.60 9.05
C ILE A 615 10.25 36.04 8.49
N GLY A 616 9.53 36.87 7.75
CA GLY A 616 8.22 36.58 7.18
C GLY A 616 7.07 37.28 7.92
N GLU A 617 5.92 37.36 7.27
CA GLU A 617 4.75 38.08 7.78
C GLU A 617 3.98 37.27 8.84
N THR A 618 3.94 37.77 10.08
CA THR A 618 3.38 37.04 11.23
C THR A 618 1.85 37.10 11.35
N THR A 619 1.18 37.86 10.47
CA THR A 619 -0.29 38.03 10.47
C THR A 619 -1.04 36.71 10.28
N ILE A 620 -0.43 35.74 9.60
CA ILE A 620 -1.01 34.42 9.34
C ILE A 620 -0.97 33.48 10.56
N PHE A 621 -0.15 33.77 11.58
CA PHE A 621 0.13 32.85 12.69
C PHE A 621 -1.12 32.37 13.45
N PRO A 622 -2.08 33.23 13.82
CA PRO A 622 -3.32 32.80 14.47
C PRO A 622 -4.19 31.89 13.59
N LEU A 623 -4.02 31.94 12.27
CA LEU A 623 -4.79 31.15 11.30
C LEU A 623 -4.21 29.73 11.12
N ILE A 624 -2.96 29.50 11.51
CA ILE A 624 -2.34 28.17 11.44
C ILE A 624 -3.04 27.23 12.43
N ARG A 625 -3.69 26.20 11.89
CA ARG A 625 -4.38 25.17 12.69
C ARG A 625 -3.49 23.96 12.94
N TYR A 626 -2.76 23.54 11.91
CA TYR A 626 -1.92 22.34 11.96
C TYR A 626 -0.45 22.67 11.73
N VAL A 627 0.43 21.90 12.36
CA VAL A 627 1.88 21.98 12.15
C VAL A 627 2.42 20.61 11.77
N ILE A 628 3.20 20.54 10.69
CA ILE A 628 3.95 19.36 10.29
C ILE A 628 5.39 19.55 10.75
N THR A 629 5.85 18.77 11.71
CA THR A 629 7.26 18.79 12.15
C THR A 629 8.06 17.73 11.40
N LEU A 630 9.22 18.13 10.88
CA LEU A 630 10.19 17.28 10.18
C LEU A 630 11.55 17.35 10.89
N ASP A 631 12.40 16.33 10.77
CA ASP A 631 13.83 16.52 11.09
C ASP A 631 14.57 17.03 9.85
N THR A 632 15.79 17.51 10.05
CA THR A 632 16.67 18.02 8.98
C THR A 632 16.92 17.01 7.86
N ASP A 633 16.91 15.71 8.16
CA ASP A 633 17.15 14.62 7.20
C ASP A 633 15.86 14.02 6.62
N THR A 634 14.69 14.57 6.96
CA THR A 634 13.40 14.00 6.58
C THR A 634 12.89 14.62 5.30
N GLN A 635 12.64 13.78 4.29
CA GLN A 635 12.07 14.20 3.03
C GLN A 635 10.55 14.09 3.08
N LEU A 636 9.88 15.18 2.72
CA LEU A 636 8.43 15.28 2.56
C LEU A 636 8.05 15.03 1.09
N PRO A 637 7.45 13.88 0.74
CA PRO A 637 7.11 13.58 -0.65
C PRO A 637 6.01 14.49 -1.20
N ARG A 638 5.82 14.41 -2.52
CA ARG A 638 4.78 15.16 -3.22
C ARG A 638 3.38 14.86 -2.65
N ASP A 639 2.60 15.91 -2.45
CA ASP A 639 1.20 15.85 -1.97
C ASP A 639 1.02 15.22 -0.57
N ALA A 640 2.09 14.92 0.17
CA ALA A 640 2.00 14.34 1.51
C ALA A 640 1.36 15.32 2.50
N ALA A 641 1.71 16.62 2.44
CA ALA A 641 1.19 17.62 3.37
C ALA A 641 -0.34 17.75 3.32
N ARG A 642 -0.93 17.82 2.12
CA ARG A 642 -2.39 17.89 1.94
C ARG A 642 -3.10 16.62 2.41
N ARG A 643 -2.51 15.44 2.21
CA ARG A 643 -3.05 14.17 2.70
C ARG A 643 -3.05 14.12 4.23
N LEU A 644 -2.01 14.64 4.88
CA LEU A 644 -1.93 14.77 6.33
C LEU A 644 -2.96 15.74 6.88
N ALA A 645 -3.05 16.94 6.30
CA ALA A 645 -4.03 17.96 6.69
C ALA A 645 -5.47 17.47 6.52
N GLY A 646 -5.81 16.85 5.37
CA GLY A 646 -7.14 16.29 5.12
C GLY A 646 -7.50 15.13 6.06
N THR A 647 -6.52 14.35 6.50
CA THR A 647 -6.74 13.32 7.54
C THR A 647 -7.03 13.97 8.89
N MET A 648 -6.27 15.00 9.28
CA MET A 648 -6.47 15.66 10.58
C MET A 648 -7.77 16.48 10.66
N ALA A 649 -8.22 17.03 9.53
CA ALA A 649 -9.46 17.78 9.40
C ALA A 649 -10.73 16.91 9.40
N HIS A 650 -10.59 15.59 9.27
CA HIS A 650 -11.77 14.70 9.27
C HIS A 650 -12.40 14.65 10.68
N PRO A 651 -13.74 14.80 10.83
CA PRO A 651 -14.40 14.91 12.14
C PRO A 651 -14.13 13.75 13.11
N LEU A 652 -13.99 12.53 12.60
CA LEU A 652 -13.65 11.35 13.42
C LEU A 652 -12.23 11.39 14.00
N ASN A 653 -11.33 12.17 13.40
CA ASN A 653 -9.96 12.33 13.87
C ASN A 653 -9.80 13.55 14.79
N HIS A 654 -10.80 14.43 14.91
CA HIS A 654 -10.72 15.60 15.76
C HIS A 654 -10.48 15.25 17.24
N PRO A 655 -9.49 15.88 17.90
CA PRO A 655 -9.12 15.55 19.26
C PRO A 655 -10.20 15.98 20.26
N VAL A 656 -10.60 15.07 21.14
CA VAL A 656 -11.51 15.28 22.26
C VAL A 656 -10.73 15.27 23.56
N PHE A 657 -10.62 16.44 24.16
CA PHE A 657 -9.84 16.66 25.36
C PHE A 657 -10.67 16.44 26.63
N ASP A 658 -10.17 15.58 27.52
CA ASP A 658 -10.73 15.39 28.86
C ASP A 658 -10.15 16.46 29.81
N ALA A 659 -10.97 17.38 30.29
CA ALA A 659 -10.53 18.46 31.16
C ALA A 659 -10.07 17.99 32.56
N ILE A 660 -10.56 16.84 33.04
CA ILE A 660 -10.23 16.30 34.37
C ILE A 660 -8.87 15.61 34.32
N ARG A 661 -8.66 14.73 33.34
CA ARG A 661 -7.38 14.03 33.16
C ARG A 661 -6.33 14.93 32.50
N GLY A 662 -6.79 15.90 31.72
CA GLY A 662 -5.99 16.82 30.92
C GLY A 662 -5.19 16.11 29.83
N VAL A 663 -5.82 15.14 29.17
CA VAL A 663 -5.28 14.37 28.03
C VAL A 663 -6.34 14.24 26.95
N VAL A 664 -5.91 13.98 25.73
CA VAL A 664 -6.83 13.64 24.63
C VAL A 664 -7.30 12.20 24.81
N THR A 665 -8.60 12.00 24.92
CA THR A 665 -9.20 10.67 25.14
C THR A 665 -9.78 10.08 23.86
N ASP A 666 -10.14 10.92 22.90
CA ASP A 666 -10.70 10.49 21.63
C ASP A 666 -10.29 11.36 20.46
N GLY A 667 -10.33 10.81 19.24
CA GLY A 667 -9.63 11.41 18.11
C GLY A 667 -8.12 11.51 18.37
N TYR A 668 -7.44 12.40 17.65
CA TYR A 668 -5.97 12.45 17.61
C TYR A 668 -5.45 13.88 17.63
N GLY A 669 -4.57 14.18 18.60
CA GLY A 669 -3.82 15.43 18.61
C GLY A 669 -2.58 15.39 17.70
N ILE A 670 -2.09 14.18 17.38
CA ILE A 670 -0.90 13.95 16.56
C ILE A 670 -1.18 12.82 15.56
N LEU A 671 -0.80 12.99 14.30
CA LEU A 671 -0.79 11.91 13.32
C LEU A 671 0.64 11.70 12.81
N GLN A 672 1.15 10.49 13.05
CA GLN A 672 2.47 10.02 12.66
C GLN A 672 2.38 9.32 11.30
N PRO A 673 3.06 9.78 10.26
CA PRO A 673 3.18 9.06 8.99
C PRO A 673 4.14 7.87 9.12
N GLN A 674 4.06 6.94 8.18
CA GLN A 674 5.08 5.91 8.01
C GLN A 674 6.42 6.56 7.64
N VAL A 675 7.53 6.00 8.13
CA VAL A 675 8.87 6.42 7.74
C VAL A 675 9.58 5.28 7.02
N GLY A 676 9.88 5.49 5.74
CA GLY A 676 10.67 4.62 4.88
C GLY A 676 12.10 5.09 4.73
N VAL A 677 12.96 4.24 4.16
CA VAL A 677 14.37 4.57 3.89
C VAL A 677 14.53 5.08 2.46
N SER A 678 15.24 6.19 2.29
CA SER A 678 15.50 6.77 0.97
C SER A 678 16.32 5.81 0.08
N LEU A 679 15.96 5.71 -1.20
CA LEU A 679 16.66 4.84 -2.17
C LEU A 679 18.17 5.12 -2.29
N PRO A 680 18.64 6.39 -2.32
CA PRO A 680 20.08 6.69 -2.37
C PRO A 680 20.83 6.18 -1.14
N SER A 681 20.18 6.19 0.03
CA SER A 681 20.80 5.78 1.29
C SER A 681 20.81 4.26 1.46
N ALA A 682 19.80 3.56 0.93
CA ALA A 682 19.61 2.12 1.05
C ALA A 682 20.78 1.25 0.53
N ARG A 683 21.65 1.81 -0.32
CA ARG A 683 22.79 1.09 -0.93
C ARG A 683 24.16 1.59 -0.48
N ARG A 684 24.23 2.45 0.55
CA ARG A 684 25.51 3.02 1.02
C ARG A 684 26.45 1.97 1.61
N SER A 685 25.94 0.96 2.33
CA SER A 685 26.76 -0.10 2.95
C SER A 685 25.98 -1.42 3.09
N TRP A 686 26.70 -2.52 3.36
CA TRP A 686 26.07 -3.80 3.68
C TRP A 686 25.25 -3.74 4.98
N PHE A 687 25.69 -2.91 5.93
CA PHE A 687 24.93 -2.61 7.15
C PHE A 687 23.55 -2.06 6.81
N VAL A 688 23.47 -1.03 5.95
CA VAL A 688 22.17 -0.48 5.53
C VAL A 688 21.34 -1.54 4.81
N LYS A 689 21.92 -2.28 3.86
CA LYS A 689 21.20 -3.33 3.12
C LYS A 689 20.61 -4.43 4.03
N LEU A 690 21.27 -4.73 5.15
CA LEU A 690 20.83 -5.74 6.10
C LEU A 690 19.84 -5.18 7.12
N PHE A 691 20.01 -3.96 7.64
CA PHE A 691 19.23 -3.43 8.77
C PHE A 691 18.18 -2.38 8.40
N ALA A 692 18.31 -1.69 7.28
CA ALA A 692 17.28 -0.77 6.81
C ALA A 692 16.02 -1.54 6.40
N SER A 693 14.86 -0.89 6.60
CA SER A 693 13.60 -1.31 6.00
C SER A 693 13.72 -1.36 4.48
N ASP A 694 12.83 -2.12 3.83
CA ASP A 694 12.77 -2.17 2.36
C ASP A 694 12.70 -0.75 1.78
N ALA A 695 13.64 -0.44 0.89
CA ALA A 695 13.75 0.87 0.26
C ALA A 695 13.00 0.90 -1.06
N GLY A 696 12.23 1.97 -1.28
CA GLY A 696 11.43 2.16 -2.48
C GLY A 696 9.96 2.36 -2.18
N ILE A 697 9.16 2.47 -3.25
CA ILE A 697 7.70 2.63 -3.17
C ILE A 697 7.11 1.23 -3.30
N ASP A 698 6.36 0.76 -2.29
CA ASP A 698 5.50 -0.41 -2.44
C ASP A 698 4.34 -0.04 -3.38
N PRO A 699 4.27 -0.57 -4.62
CA PRO A 699 3.22 -0.20 -5.56
C PRO A 699 1.88 -0.89 -5.25
N TYR A 700 1.88 -1.93 -4.41
CA TYR A 700 0.76 -2.86 -4.26
C TYR A 700 0.11 -2.82 -2.88
N THR A 701 0.87 -2.53 -1.82
CA THR A 701 0.37 -2.46 -0.44
C THR A 701 0.72 -1.11 0.17
N ARG A 702 -0.19 -0.14 0.02
CA ARG A 702 0.01 1.20 0.62
C ARG A 702 -0.18 1.24 2.13
N ALA A 703 -0.78 0.24 2.77
CA ALA A 703 -1.06 0.25 4.20
C ALA A 703 -0.28 -0.83 4.94
N VAL A 704 0.68 -0.43 5.76
CA VAL A 704 1.42 -1.33 6.65
C VAL A 704 0.62 -1.59 7.93
N SER A 705 0.55 -2.86 8.35
CA SER A 705 -0.08 -3.25 9.63
C SER A 705 0.79 -2.82 10.81
N ASN A 706 0.16 -2.24 11.83
CA ASN A 706 0.81 -1.87 13.08
C ASN A 706 -0.08 -2.29 14.25
N VAL A 707 0.44 -3.16 15.12
CA VAL A 707 -0.34 -3.74 16.23
C VAL A 707 -0.99 -2.67 17.11
N TYR A 708 -0.31 -1.56 17.42
CA TYR A 708 -0.87 -0.51 18.25
C TYR A 708 -2.02 0.23 17.54
N GLN A 709 -1.83 0.58 16.27
CA GLN A 709 -2.87 1.23 15.47
C GLN A 709 -4.05 0.29 15.20
N ASP A 710 -3.78 -0.95 14.82
CA ASP A 710 -4.80 -1.89 14.35
C ASP A 710 -5.65 -2.44 15.50
N LEU A 711 -5.04 -2.74 16.66
CA LEU A 711 -5.74 -3.29 17.81
C LEU A 711 -6.29 -2.20 18.76
N PHE A 712 -5.54 -1.12 18.97
CA PHE A 712 -5.89 -0.09 19.97
C PHE A 712 -6.29 1.25 19.35
N SER A 713 -6.11 1.44 18.03
CA SER A 713 -6.36 2.72 17.37
C SER A 713 -5.56 3.87 17.98
N GLU A 714 -4.31 3.57 18.35
CA GLU A 714 -3.31 4.50 18.85
C GLU A 714 -1.94 4.19 18.26
N GLY A 715 -1.25 5.19 17.72
CA GLY A 715 0.12 5.09 17.22
C GLY A 715 1.17 5.43 18.29
N SER A 716 2.42 5.53 17.86
CA SER A 716 3.52 6.10 18.66
C SER A 716 4.14 7.24 17.87
N PHE A 717 4.29 8.40 18.48
CA PHE A 717 4.96 9.53 17.84
C PHE A 717 6.47 9.38 17.95
N ILE A 718 7.17 9.61 16.86
CA ILE A 718 8.65 9.55 16.78
C ILE A 718 9.26 10.92 16.48
N GLY A 719 8.53 12.00 16.79
CA GLY A 719 8.99 13.38 16.63
C GLY A 719 8.75 13.97 15.24
N LYS A 720 8.02 13.27 14.35
CA LYS A 720 7.77 13.68 12.96
C LYS A 720 6.33 13.44 12.57
N GLY A 721 5.68 14.39 11.92
CA GLY A 721 4.28 14.25 11.53
C GLY A 721 3.48 15.52 11.76
N ILE A 722 2.16 15.41 11.65
CA ILE A 722 1.24 16.54 11.77
C ILE A 722 0.57 16.55 13.15
N TYR A 723 0.39 17.73 13.74
CA TYR A 723 -0.35 17.89 14.99
C TYR A 723 -1.27 19.11 14.97
N ASP A 724 -2.35 19.03 15.74
CA ASP A 724 -3.26 20.16 16.00
C ASP A 724 -2.64 21.05 17.08
N VAL A 725 -2.37 22.32 16.73
CA VAL A 725 -1.62 23.26 17.58
C VAL A 725 -2.29 23.44 18.94
N ASP A 726 -3.60 23.60 18.96
CA ASP A 726 -4.34 23.86 20.20
C ASP A 726 -4.49 22.61 21.06
N ALA A 727 -4.77 21.45 20.43
CA ALA A 727 -4.84 20.19 21.15
C ALA A 727 -3.48 19.80 21.74
N PHE A 728 -2.40 19.92 20.96
CA PHE A 728 -1.04 19.63 21.41
C PHE A 728 -0.64 20.54 22.56
N ARG A 729 -0.79 21.87 22.40
CA ARG A 729 -0.47 22.85 23.44
C ARG A 729 -1.26 22.59 24.72
N ARG A 730 -2.57 22.31 24.61
CA ARG A 730 -3.43 22.03 25.77
C ARG A 730 -3.03 20.74 26.50
N ALA A 731 -2.59 19.72 25.76
CA ALA A 731 -2.13 18.45 26.34
C ALA A 731 -0.76 18.55 27.02
N MET A 732 0.15 19.40 26.53
CA MET A 732 1.51 19.53 27.06
C MET A 732 1.68 20.62 28.13
N LYS A 733 0.79 21.62 28.19
CA LYS A 733 0.92 22.77 29.09
C LYS A 733 1.07 22.34 30.56
N GLY A 734 2.19 22.72 31.17
CA GLY A 734 2.49 22.47 32.59
C GLY A 734 2.59 20.99 32.97
N ARG A 735 3.08 20.14 32.07
CA ARG A 735 3.21 18.69 32.31
C ARG A 735 4.63 18.22 32.57
N PHE A 736 5.62 18.89 31.98
CA PHE A 736 7.00 18.43 31.97
C PHE A 736 7.89 19.45 32.64
N ARG A 737 8.71 18.99 33.58
CA ARG A 737 9.72 19.84 34.20
C ARG A 737 10.81 20.20 33.21
N GLU A 738 11.29 21.42 33.33
CA GLU A 738 12.38 21.90 32.48
C GLU A 738 13.68 21.10 32.71
N ASN A 739 14.43 20.90 31.63
CA ASN A 739 15.73 20.22 31.52
C ASN A 739 15.75 18.76 32.00
N THR A 740 14.61 18.04 31.93
CA THR A 740 14.51 16.66 32.44
C THR A 740 14.30 15.56 31.39
N ILE A 741 13.79 15.87 30.19
CA ILE A 741 13.32 14.86 29.24
C ILE A 741 14.09 14.96 27.92
N LEU A 742 14.94 13.97 27.65
CA LEU A 742 15.70 13.83 26.40
C LEU A 742 14.81 13.37 25.23
N SER A 743 13.99 12.34 25.44
CA SER A 743 13.08 11.77 24.45
C SER A 743 11.63 12.10 24.82
N HIS A 744 11.10 13.21 24.29
CA HIS A 744 9.77 13.72 24.59
C HIS A 744 8.68 13.05 23.73
N ASP A 745 9.02 12.60 22.52
CA ASP A 745 8.07 12.17 21.49
C ASP A 745 7.04 11.13 22.00
N LEU A 746 7.50 10.09 22.70
CA LEU A 746 6.62 9.05 23.22
C LEU A 746 5.68 9.60 24.30
N LEU A 747 6.16 10.44 25.22
CA LEU A 747 5.30 11.03 26.25
C LEU A 747 4.27 11.98 25.63
N GLU A 748 4.68 12.79 24.65
CA GLU A 748 3.75 13.67 23.94
C GLU A 748 2.65 12.87 23.26
N SER A 749 2.97 11.75 22.61
CA SER A 749 1.94 10.86 22.05
C SER A 749 1.01 10.26 23.11
N CYS A 750 1.51 10.01 24.32
CA CYS A 750 0.70 9.47 25.41
C CYS A 750 -0.28 10.50 25.97
N HIS A 751 0.03 11.80 25.89
CA HIS A 751 -0.80 12.89 26.40
C HIS A 751 -1.75 13.47 25.33
N ALA A 752 -1.24 13.71 24.12
CA ALA A 752 -2.00 14.26 22.99
C ALA A 752 -2.74 13.21 22.18
N ARG A 753 -2.50 11.92 22.45
CA ARG A 753 -2.99 10.75 21.70
C ARG A 753 -2.60 10.81 20.22
N SER A 754 -1.70 9.92 19.80
CA SER A 754 -1.30 9.82 18.40
C SER A 754 -1.97 8.67 17.65
N ALA A 755 -2.04 8.78 16.33
CA ALA A 755 -2.33 7.66 15.42
C ALA A 755 -1.23 7.49 14.36
N LEU A 756 -1.13 6.29 13.81
CA LEU A 756 -0.31 6.03 12.63
C LEU A 756 -1.16 6.19 11.36
N ILE A 757 -0.70 7.03 10.43
CA ILE A 757 -1.21 7.08 9.04
C ILE A 757 -0.35 6.15 8.20
N SER A 758 -0.86 4.95 7.92
CA SER A 758 -0.09 3.91 7.26
C SER A 758 0.06 4.09 5.75
N ASP A 759 -0.72 4.98 5.12
CA ASP A 759 -0.76 5.19 3.66
C ASP A 759 -0.10 6.50 3.18
N VAL A 760 0.55 7.22 4.10
CA VAL A 760 1.39 8.40 3.83
C VAL A 760 2.78 8.11 4.39
N GLU A 761 3.79 8.25 3.54
CA GLU A 761 5.17 7.92 3.85
C GLU A 761 6.06 9.16 3.82
N PHE A 762 6.98 9.25 4.78
CA PHE A 762 8.14 10.13 4.79
C PHE A 762 9.39 9.31 4.50
N TYR A 763 10.42 9.93 3.91
CA TYR A 763 11.70 9.24 3.67
C TYR A 763 12.80 9.82 4.53
N GLU A 764 13.61 8.94 5.11
CA GLU A 764 14.78 9.32 5.90
C GLU A 764 16.03 8.57 5.43
N ASP A 765 17.17 9.14 5.77
CA ASP A 765 18.45 8.47 5.66
C ASP A 765 18.63 7.49 6.84
N TYR A 766 18.97 6.25 6.53
CA TYR A 766 19.36 5.26 7.53
C TYR A 766 20.85 5.38 7.84
N PRO A 767 21.30 5.22 9.10
CA PRO A 767 22.71 5.28 9.45
C PRO A 767 23.56 4.35 8.57
N SER A 768 24.58 4.92 7.91
CA SER A 768 25.41 4.16 6.98
C SER A 768 26.36 3.17 7.67
N ARG A 769 26.56 3.30 8.98
CA ARG A 769 27.53 2.55 9.78
C ARG A 769 26.94 2.09 11.12
N TYR A 770 27.41 0.94 11.61
CA TYR A 770 26.91 0.34 12.85
C TYR A 770 27.09 1.25 14.08
N HIS A 771 28.24 1.91 14.25
CA HIS A 771 28.49 2.74 15.43
C HIS A 771 27.56 3.95 15.53
N VAL A 772 27.16 4.55 14.39
CA VAL A 772 26.21 5.67 14.34
C VAL A 772 24.82 5.21 14.78
N ASP A 773 24.41 4.00 14.39
CA ASP A 773 23.17 3.39 14.87
C ASP A 773 23.22 3.11 16.38
N VAL A 774 24.34 2.59 16.89
CA VAL A 774 24.53 2.36 18.33
C VAL A 774 24.44 3.65 19.14
N ASP A 775 25.06 4.74 18.71
CA ASP A 775 24.96 6.05 19.36
C ASP A 775 23.50 6.56 19.39
N ARG A 776 22.75 6.33 18.30
CA ARG A 776 21.32 6.67 18.20
C ARG A 776 20.48 5.83 19.19
N ARG A 777 20.69 4.51 19.23
CA ARG A 777 19.99 3.59 20.16
C ARG A 777 20.35 3.89 21.61
N HIS A 778 21.61 4.18 21.91
CA HIS A 778 22.07 4.55 23.26
C HIS A 778 21.31 5.77 23.78
N ARG A 779 21.23 6.84 22.96
CA ARG A 779 20.46 8.04 23.27
C ARG A 779 18.98 7.73 23.54
N TRP A 780 18.36 6.91 22.70
CA TRP A 780 16.95 6.53 22.87
C TRP A 780 16.72 5.80 24.19
N MET A 781 17.56 4.81 24.50
CA MET A 781 17.48 4.09 25.78
C MET A 781 17.66 5.04 26.97
N ARG A 782 18.58 6.00 26.91
CA ARG A 782 18.70 7.01 27.98
C ARG A 782 17.39 7.80 28.16
N GLY A 783 16.78 8.26 27.07
CA GLY A 783 15.50 8.97 27.12
C GLY A 783 14.35 8.11 27.64
N ASP A 784 14.28 6.83 27.25
CA ASP A 784 13.27 5.89 27.75
C ASP A 784 13.36 5.71 29.28
N TRP A 785 14.58 5.56 29.80
CA TRP A 785 14.79 5.42 31.26
C TRP A 785 14.53 6.72 32.04
N GLN A 786 14.66 7.90 31.42
CA GLN A 786 14.25 9.17 32.04
C GLN A 786 12.76 9.26 32.29
N ILE A 787 11.96 8.63 31.44
CA ILE A 787 10.50 8.66 31.54
C ILE A 787 9.94 7.47 32.33
N ALA A 788 10.78 6.62 32.92
CA ALA A 788 10.36 5.44 33.68
C ALA A 788 9.39 5.75 34.84
N GLN A 789 9.50 6.94 35.44
CA GLN A 789 8.61 7.38 36.52
C GLN A 789 7.14 7.49 36.09
N TRP A 790 6.84 7.63 34.79
CA TRP A 790 5.47 7.63 34.25
C TRP A 790 4.81 6.25 34.25
N LEU A 791 5.47 5.20 34.76
CA LEU A 791 4.84 3.93 35.10
C LEU A 791 4.13 3.96 36.45
N LEU A 792 4.51 4.89 37.34
CA LEU A 792 3.98 4.98 38.70
C LEU A 792 2.58 5.63 38.70
N PRO A 793 1.73 5.33 39.70
CA PRO A 793 0.40 5.94 39.82
C PRO A 793 0.43 7.46 40.03
N ARG A 794 1.57 8.01 40.44
CA ARG A 794 1.78 9.42 40.76
C ARG A 794 3.06 9.90 40.08
N ILE A 795 2.98 11.03 39.38
CA ILE A 795 4.07 11.60 38.58
C ILE A 795 4.37 13.04 39.00
N PRO A 796 5.59 13.57 38.72
CA PRO A 796 5.90 14.96 38.97
C PRO A 796 5.14 15.88 38.00
N GLY A 797 4.55 16.97 38.51
CA GLY A 797 4.07 18.09 37.69
C GLY A 797 5.14 19.15 37.44
N ASP A 798 4.73 20.25 36.79
CA ASP A 798 5.53 21.45 36.48
C ASP A 798 6.07 22.15 37.75
N ASP A 799 5.25 22.19 38.80
CA ASP A 799 5.54 22.71 40.15
C ASP A 799 5.90 21.51 41.09
N PRO A 800 6.34 21.65 42.37
CA PRO A 800 6.70 20.48 43.20
C PRO A 800 5.49 19.61 43.58
N ARG A 801 4.33 19.83 42.98
CA ARG A 801 3.10 19.05 43.14
C ARG A 801 3.22 17.73 42.39
N ILE A 802 2.97 16.65 43.12
CA ILE A 802 2.80 15.31 42.57
C ILE A 802 1.36 15.19 42.08
N VAL A 803 1.18 14.82 40.81
CA VAL A 803 -0.15 14.64 40.20
C VAL A 803 -0.43 13.16 39.97
N THR A 804 -1.71 12.79 39.95
CA THR A 804 -2.13 11.45 39.54
C THR A 804 -1.78 11.23 38.08
N ASN A 805 -1.22 10.06 37.78
CA ASN A 805 -0.82 9.71 36.43
C ASN A 805 -2.05 9.63 35.51
N PRO A 806 -2.18 10.50 34.48
CA PRO A 806 -3.33 10.51 33.60
C PRO A 806 -3.22 9.46 32.47
N LEU A 807 -2.09 8.77 32.36
CA LEU A 807 -1.79 7.88 31.25
C LEU A 807 -2.67 6.61 31.27
N SER A 808 -3.06 6.17 30.08
CA SER A 808 -3.83 4.94 29.90
C SER A 808 -3.01 3.69 30.26
N GLY A 809 -3.67 2.53 30.38
CA GLY A 809 -2.97 1.25 30.53
C GLY A 809 -2.04 0.94 29.36
N LEU A 810 -2.44 1.32 28.13
CA LEU A 810 -1.64 1.13 26.93
C LEU A 810 -0.42 2.06 26.90
N SER A 811 -0.59 3.34 27.23
CA SER A 811 0.52 4.30 27.30
C SER A 811 1.60 3.84 28.29
N ARG A 812 1.19 3.34 29.46
CA ARG A 812 2.11 2.74 30.44
C ARG A 812 2.78 1.46 29.91
N TRP A 813 2.05 0.62 29.18
CA TRP A 813 2.63 -0.54 28.53
C TRP A 813 3.69 -0.16 27.48
N LYS A 814 3.46 0.87 26.65
CA LYS A 814 4.45 1.36 25.68
C LYS A 814 5.77 1.76 26.37
N ILE A 815 5.69 2.51 27.47
CA ILE A 815 6.86 2.90 28.27
C ILE A 815 7.53 1.66 28.87
N PHE A 816 6.76 0.76 29.48
CA PHE A 816 7.28 -0.46 30.09
C PHE A 816 7.98 -1.37 29.07
N ASP A 817 7.41 -1.54 27.87
CA ASP A 817 7.98 -2.37 26.82
C ASP A 817 9.32 -1.80 26.32
N ASN A 818 9.47 -0.47 26.20
CA ASN A 818 10.76 0.15 25.87
C ASN A 818 11.82 -0.16 26.93
N LEU A 819 11.50 0.00 28.22
CA LEU A 819 12.42 -0.33 29.32
C LEU A 819 12.79 -1.81 29.30
N ARG A 820 11.80 -2.70 29.20
CA ARG A 820 11.98 -4.15 29.10
C ARG A 820 12.90 -4.51 27.93
N ARG A 821 12.65 -3.95 26.74
CA ARG A 821 13.41 -4.20 25.51
C ARG A 821 14.89 -3.82 25.67
N SER A 822 15.18 -2.72 26.36
CA SER A 822 16.56 -2.31 26.65
C SER A 822 17.33 -3.31 27.53
N LEU A 823 16.62 -4.11 28.34
CA LEU A 823 17.22 -5.13 29.20
C LEU A 823 17.37 -6.50 28.51
N VAL A 824 16.77 -6.72 27.34
CA VAL A 824 16.79 -8.01 26.65
C VAL A 824 18.20 -8.46 26.26
N PRO A 825 19.07 -7.62 25.65
CA PRO A 825 20.44 -8.04 25.33
C PRO A 825 21.23 -8.46 26.57
N ALA A 826 21.10 -7.71 27.67
CA ALA A 826 21.72 -8.04 28.95
C ALA A 826 21.15 -9.33 29.55
N GLY A 827 19.83 -9.55 29.45
CA GLY A 827 19.18 -10.78 29.86
C GLY A 827 19.65 -12.00 29.08
N MET A 828 19.75 -11.90 27.75
CA MET A 828 20.25 -12.98 26.89
C MET A 828 21.71 -13.30 27.18
N MET A 829 22.55 -12.28 27.35
CA MET A 829 23.95 -12.47 27.75
C MET A 829 24.06 -13.10 29.14
N GLY A 830 23.27 -12.63 30.10
CA GLY A 830 23.20 -13.18 31.45
C GLY A 830 22.70 -14.63 31.48
N LEU A 831 21.80 -15.01 30.58
CA LEU A 831 21.31 -16.38 30.46
C LEU A 831 22.40 -17.32 29.97
N ILE A 832 23.17 -16.90 28.97
CA ILE A 832 24.30 -17.67 28.43
C ILE A 832 25.40 -17.82 29.50
N LEU A 833 25.89 -16.70 30.05
CA LEU A 833 26.95 -16.73 31.05
C LEU A 833 26.51 -17.42 32.35
N GLY A 834 25.27 -17.20 32.79
CA GLY A 834 24.69 -17.89 33.95
C GLY A 834 24.56 -19.40 33.71
N GLY A 835 24.16 -19.81 32.52
CA GLY A 835 24.15 -21.23 32.13
C GLY A 835 25.55 -21.85 32.09
N TRP A 836 26.58 -21.08 31.72
CA TRP A 836 27.96 -21.58 31.69
C TRP A 836 28.61 -21.65 33.06
N LEU A 837 28.38 -20.63 33.90
CA LEU A 837 29.11 -20.45 35.16
C LEU A 837 28.37 -21.01 36.39
N LEU A 838 27.03 -20.92 36.40
CA LEU A 838 26.23 -21.25 37.59
C LEU A 838 25.49 -22.58 37.49
N ALA A 839 25.29 -23.07 36.26
CA ALA A 839 24.61 -24.33 35.99
C ALA A 839 25.17 -25.01 34.73
N PRO A 840 26.42 -25.53 34.73
CA PRO A 840 27.06 -26.10 33.54
C PRO A 840 26.23 -27.15 32.78
N GLN A 841 25.35 -27.86 33.47
CA GLN A 841 24.39 -28.81 32.91
C GLN A 841 23.40 -28.16 31.91
N LEU A 842 23.10 -26.86 32.09
CA LEU A 842 22.32 -26.02 31.19
C LEU A 842 23.18 -25.34 30.12
N GLY A 843 24.50 -25.51 30.13
CA GLY A 843 25.42 -24.65 29.40
C GLY A 843 25.10 -24.55 27.91
N ALA A 844 24.97 -25.69 27.22
CA ALA A 844 24.63 -25.71 25.80
C ALA A 844 23.16 -25.31 25.56
N LEU A 845 22.25 -25.73 26.45
CA LEU A 845 20.83 -25.41 26.35
C LEU A 845 20.56 -23.91 26.44
N SER A 846 21.28 -23.18 27.31
CA SER A 846 21.15 -21.74 27.48
C SER A 846 21.43 -20.97 26.18
N ALA A 847 22.48 -21.37 25.44
CA ALA A 847 22.82 -20.82 24.14
C ALA A 847 21.73 -21.15 23.09
N TRP A 848 21.27 -22.40 23.03
CA TRP A 848 20.19 -22.82 22.13
C TRP A 848 18.86 -22.12 22.42
N LEU A 849 18.56 -21.84 23.69
CA LEU A 849 17.37 -21.07 24.07
C LEU A 849 17.45 -19.63 23.56
N VAL A 850 18.60 -18.96 23.68
CA VAL A 850 18.78 -17.60 23.11
C VAL A 850 18.65 -17.62 21.59
N ILE A 851 19.27 -18.59 20.91
CA ILE A 851 19.12 -18.78 19.46
C ILE A 851 17.65 -19.01 19.10
N GLY A 852 16.94 -19.85 19.85
CA GLY A 852 15.52 -20.13 19.66
C GLY A 852 14.63 -18.90 19.85
N ILE A 853 14.91 -18.05 20.85
CA ILE A 853 14.18 -16.81 21.09
C ILE A 853 14.30 -15.84 19.90
N ILE A 854 15.47 -15.78 19.28
CA ILE A 854 15.72 -14.91 18.12
C ILE A 854 15.17 -15.53 16.82
N ALA A 855 15.41 -16.83 16.59
CA ALA A 855 15.13 -17.48 15.32
C ALA A 855 13.68 -17.98 15.18
N LEU A 856 12.99 -18.36 16.26
CA LEU A 856 11.65 -18.94 16.19
C LEU A 856 10.62 -18.00 15.51
N PRO A 857 10.54 -16.70 15.84
CA PRO A 857 9.63 -15.78 15.15
C PRO A 857 9.91 -15.71 13.64
N ILE A 858 11.18 -15.66 13.24
CA ILE A 858 11.63 -15.61 11.84
C ILE A 858 11.16 -16.85 11.08
N LEU A 859 11.32 -18.04 11.68
CA LEU A 859 10.89 -19.30 11.09
C LEU A 859 9.36 -19.38 10.93
N LEU A 860 8.61 -18.88 11.92
CA LEU A 860 7.14 -18.86 11.86
C LEU A 860 6.65 -17.89 10.79
N GLU A 861 7.23 -16.69 10.70
CA GLU A 861 6.89 -15.70 9.68
C GLU A 861 7.19 -16.23 8.27
N SER A 862 8.38 -16.80 8.07
CA SER A 862 8.77 -17.43 6.80
C SER A 862 7.85 -18.59 6.42
N GLY A 863 7.47 -19.43 7.39
CA GLY A 863 6.55 -20.54 7.19
C GLY A 863 5.14 -20.08 6.81
N VAL A 864 4.63 -19.01 7.43
CA VAL A 864 3.35 -18.39 7.01
C VAL A 864 3.47 -17.75 5.64
N GLY A 865 4.58 -17.06 5.35
CA GLY A 865 4.84 -16.45 4.04
C GLY A 865 4.82 -17.48 2.91
N LEU A 866 5.32 -18.69 3.16
CA LEU A 866 5.24 -19.80 2.21
C LEU A 866 3.78 -20.24 1.94
N LEU A 867 2.93 -20.26 2.97
CA LEU A 867 1.52 -20.65 2.86
C LEU A 867 0.62 -19.54 2.29
N ARG A 868 0.92 -18.27 2.60
CA ARG A 868 0.14 -17.09 2.22
C ARG A 868 0.71 -16.42 0.96
N LYS A 869 0.74 -17.17 -0.14
CA LYS A 869 1.13 -16.63 -1.44
C LYS A 869 0.08 -15.64 -1.98
N PRO A 870 0.46 -14.39 -2.33
CA PRO A 870 -0.44 -13.47 -3.04
C PRO A 870 -0.88 -14.07 -4.39
N SER A 871 -2.16 -13.95 -4.73
CA SER A 871 -2.70 -14.51 -5.98
C SER A 871 -2.14 -13.86 -7.24
N ALA A 872 -1.62 -12.63 -7.12
CA ALA A 872 -1.08 -11.85 -8.23
C ALA A 872 0.39 -12.20 -8.59
N LEU A 873 1.16 -12.79 -7.67
CA LEU A 873 2.58 -13.07 -7.87
C LEU A 873 2.80 -14.49 -8.44
N PRO A 874 3.65 -14.69 -9.45
CA PRO A 874 4.12 -16.01 -9.85
C PRO A 874 4.84 -16.72 -8.69
N TRP A 875 4.77 -18.06 -8.62
CA TRP A 875 5.44 -18.83 -7.56
C TRP A 875 6.96 -18.59 -7.52
N ILE A 876 7.59 -18.44 -8.69
CA ILE A 876 9.04 -18.20 -8.78
C ILE A 876 9.42 -16.87 -8.15
N MET A 877 8.65 -15.80 -8.40
CA MET A 877 8.87 -14.49 -7.79
C MET A 877 8.60 -14.55 -6.28
N HIS A 878 7.46 -15.13 -5.87
CA HIS A 878 7.11 -15.29 -4.45
C HIS A 878 8.18 -16.06 -3.65
N LEU A 879 8.68 -17.18 -4.19
CA LEU A 879 9.73 -17.96 -3.54
C LEU A 879 11.07 -17.23 -3.49
N ARG A 880 11.39 -16.44 -4.52
CA ARG A 880 12.58 -15.61 -4.54
C ARG A 880 12.50 -14.50 -3.50
N ASP A 881 11.39 -13.76 -3.46
CA ASP A 881 11.17 -12.68 -2.49
C ASP A 881 11.21 -13.22 -1.06
N LEU A 882 10.56 -14.37 -0.82
CA LEU A 882 10.60 -15.07 0.47
C LEU A 882 12.02 -15.54 0.83
N ALA A 883 12.80 -16.04 -0.14
CA ALA A 883 14.17 -16.47 0.11
C ALA A 883 15.09 -15.28 0.42
N GLU A 884 14.97 -14.18 -0.32
CA GLU A 884 15.73 -12.95 -0.09
C GLU A 884 15.38 -12.33 1.28
N SER A 885 14.08 -12.27 1.63
CA SER A 885 13.63 -11.76 2.93
C SER A 885 14.08 -12.65 4.09
N SER A 886 13.96 -13.98 3.96
CA SER A 886 14.37 -14.95 4.98
C SER A 886 15.88 -14.93 5.17
N ALA A 887 16.66 -14.86 4.08
CA ALA A 887 18.12 -14.75 4.15
C ALA A 887 18.56 -13.47 4.87
N ARG A 888 17.90 -12.34 4.60
CA ARG A 888 18.15 -11.08 5.31
C ARG A 888 17.82 -11.19 6.80
N GLN A 889 16.66 -11.73 7.17
CA GLN A 889 16.28 -11.92 8.58
C GLN A 889 17.23 -12.88 9.32
N LEU A 890 17.66 -13.97 8.68
CA LEU A 890 18.65 -14.88 9.26
C LEU A 890 20.03 -14.23 9.42
N ALA A 891 20.45 -13.40 8.46
CA ALA A 891 21.68 -12.62 8.59
C ALA A 891 21.60 -11.62 9.75
N GLN A 892 20.48 -10.90 9.92
CA GLN A 892 20.24 -10.03 11.07
C GLN A 892 20.28 -10.81 12.40
N ALA A 893 19.68 -12.01 12.46
CA ALA A 893 19.71 -12.87 13.64
C ALA A 893 21.13 -13.31 13.99
N ALA A 894 21.93 -13.72 12.99
CA ALA A 894 23.33 -14.08 13.18
C ALA A 894 24.17 -12.89 13.68
N LEU A 895 23.96 -11.70 13.13
CA LEU A 895 24.62 -10.47 13.60
C LEU A 895 24.18 -10.08 15.01
N THR A 896 22.90 -10.25 15.35
CA THR A 896 22.39 -10.02 16.72
C THR A 896 23.11 -10.91 17.74
N ILE A 897 23.34 -12.18 17.40
CA ILE A 897 24.10 -13.12 18.26
C ILE A 897 25.57 -12.71 18.35
N ALA A 898 26.20 -12.34 17.23
CA ALA A 898 27.59 -11.92 17.19
C ALA A 898 27.84 -10.63 17.98
N PHE A 899 26.92 -9.66 17.92
CA PHE A 899 27.03 -8.36 18.58
C PHE A 899 26.47 -8.35 20.01
N LEU A 900 25.85 -9.45 20.45
CA LEU A 900 25.20 -9.55 21.76
C LEU A 900 26.02 -9.04 22.95
N PRO A 901 27.34 -9.34 23.09
CA PRO A 901 28.12 -8.83 24.21
C PRO A 901 28.23 -7.31 24.22
N TYR A 902 28.41 -6.71 23.04
CA TYR A 902 28.48 -5.26 22.90
C TYR A 902 27.10 -4.62 23.11
N GLU A 903 26.04 -5.22 22.56
CA GLU A 903 24.65 -4.78 22.78
C GLU A 903 24.27 -4.78 24.26
N ALA A 904 24.62 -5.84 24.99
CA ALA A 904 24.43 -5.90 26.43
C ALA A 904 25.18 -4.79 27.16
N PHE A 905 26.45 -4.54 26.78
CA PHE A 905 27.29 -3.53 27.40
C PHE A 905 26.75 -2.11 27.23
N PHE A 906 26.51 -1.64 26.00
CA PHE A 906 26.07 -0.26 25.80
C PHE A 906 24.63 -0.03 26.28
N SER A 907 23.79 -1.06 26.27
CA SER A 907 22.44 -0.99 26.86
C SER A 907 22.53 -0.79 28.38
N LEU A 908 23.37 -1.57 29.07
CA LEU A 908 23.59 -1.41 30.52
C LEU A 908 24.27 -0.07 30.85
N ASP A 909 25.24 0.39 30.05
CA ASP A 909 25.82 1.74 30.24
C ASP A 909 24.74 2.82 30.13
N ALA A 910 23.87 2.75 29.11
CA ALA A 910 22.77 3.71 28.96
C ALA A 910 21.85 3.71 30.18
N VAL A 911 21.46 2.52 30.69
CA VAL A 911 20.62 2.38 31.89
C VAL A 911 21.32 2.94 33.13
N CYS A 912 22.51 2.44 33.46
CA CYS A 912 23.26 2.82 34.66
C CYS A 912 23.60 4.30 34.68
N ARG A 913 24.05 4.86 33.55
CA ARG A 913 24.35 6.28 33.39
C ARG A 913 23.10 7.13 33.61
N THR A 914 21.96 6.71 33.07
CA THR A 914 20.70 7.44 33.23
C THR A 914 20.21 7.40 34.68
N LEU A 915 20.22 6.23 35.32
CA LEU A 915 19.82 6.10 36.72
C LEU A 915 20.71 6.93 37.64
N THR A 916 22.03 6.92 37.41
CA THR A 916 22.99 7.77 38.13
C THR A 916 22.69 9.25 37.91
N ARG A 917 22.38 9.67 36.68
CA ARG A 917 22.02 11.05 36.38
C ARG A 917 20.71 11.48 37.00
N LEU A 918 19.70 10.62 37.05
CA LEU A 918 18.40 10.95 37.65
C LEU A 918 18.46 11.01 39.18
N THR A 919 19.20 10.08 39.81
CA THR A 919 19.16 9.89 41.27
C THR A 919 20.27 10.63 41.99
N ILE A 920 21.48 10.68 41.41
CA ILE A 920 22.69 11.19 42.07
C ILE A 920 23.08 12.56 41.52
N THR A 921 23.41 12.66 40.23
CA THR A 921 24.07 13.89 39.71
C THR A 921 23.11 14.99 39.32
N ARG A 922 21.93 14.64 38.76
CA ARG A 922 20.95 15.56 38.16
C ARG A 922 21.53 16.51 37.11
N LYS A 923 22.64 16.12 36.46
CA LYS A 923 23.34 16.88 35.43
C LYS A 923 23.39 16.13 34.10
N SER A 924 23.51 16.89 33.02
CA SER A 924 23.65 16.44 31.62
C SER A 924 22.52 15.51 31.18
N LEU A 925 21.29 15.81 31.63
CA LEU A 925 20.10 15.04 31.28
C LEU A 925 19.73 15.21 29.81
N LEU A 926 20.05 16.36 29.22
CA LEU A 926 19.78 16.61 27.83
C LEU A 926 20.93 16.20 26.91
N GLU A 927 22.15 15.91 27.36
CA GLU A 927 23.34 15.65 26.50
C GLU A 927 23.06 14.91 25.16
N TRP A 928 23.35 15.58 24.05
CA TRP A 928 23.12 15.14 22.67
C TRP A 928 24.31 15.48 21.78
N LYS A 929 24.53 14.67 20.74
CA LYS A 929 25.44 14.95 19.63
C LYS A 929 24.62 14.98 18.34
N THR A 930 24.92 15.90 17.43
CA THR A 930 24.20 15.98 16.15
C THR A 930 24.53 14.79 15.26
N SER A 931 23.58 14.38 14.42
CA SER A 931 23.76 13.26 13.46
C SER A 931 24.89 13.55 12.47
N GLY A 932 25.01 14.80 12.00
CA GLY A 932 26.07 15.23 11.08
C GLY A 932 27.47 15.15 11.67
N ASP A 933 27.64 15.47 12.96
CA ASP A 933 28.93 15.34 13.66
C ASP A 933 29.30 13.88 13.92
N CYS A 934 28.31 13.01 14.16
CA CYS A 934 28.52 11.58 14.35
C CYS A 934 29.04 10.88 13.08
N GLU A 935 28.52 11.21 11.89
CA GLU A 935 29.03 10.63 10.63
C GLU A 935 30.45 11.11 10.27
N ARG A 936 30.80 12.34 10.67
CA ARG A 936 32.10 12.98 10.41
C ARG A 936 33.21 12.63 11.41
N SER A 937 32.87 11.96 12.53
CA SER A 937 33.83 11.55 13.56
C SER A 937 34.99 10.69 13.00
N HIS A 938 36.23 11.01 13.37
CA HIS A 938 37.47 10.40 12.85
C HIS A 938 37.78 8.96 13.35
N GLN A 939 36.92 8.32 14.15
CA GLN A 939 37.19 6.99 14.74
C GLN A 939 36.87 5.79 13.79
N ASN A 940 36.99 5.98 12.48
CA ASN A 940 36.43 5.06 11.46
C ASN A 940 37.36 3.92 11.01
N GLY A 941 38.57 3.83 11.56
CA GLY A 941 39.50 2.73 11.25
C GLY A 941 39.10 1.42 11.94
N VAL A 942 39.61 0.28 11.45
CA VAL A 942 39.45 -1.03 12.09
C VAL A 942 39.81 -0.97 13.58
N VAL A 943 40.91 -0.30 13.91
CA VAL A 943 41.39 -0.12 15.29
C VAL A 943 40.36 0.62 16.14
N GLY A 944 39.73 1.66 15.60
CA GLY A 944 38.68 2.41 16.31
C GLY A 944 37.50 1.52 16.69
N VAL A 945 37.07 0.64 15.77
CA VAL A 945 35.98 -0.32 16.04
C VAL A 945 36.37 -1.37 17.08
N TYR A 946 37.63 -1.83 17.09
CA TYR A 946 38.12 -2.72 18.15
C TYR A 946 38.19 -2.05 19.53
N VAL A 947 38.52 -0.75 19.57
CA VAL A 947 38.51 0.03 20.81
C VAL A 947 37.09 0.24 21.32
N THR A 948 36.13 0.52 20.45
CA THR A 948 34.73 0.72 20.87
C THR A 948 34.05 -0.59 21.28
N MET A 949 34.29 -1.69 20.55
CA MET A 949 33.67 -2.99 20.76
C MET A 949 34.56 -4.00 21.52
N TRP A 950 35.52 -3.52 22.32
CA TRP A 950 36.53 -4.34 23.02
C TRP A 950 35.92 -5.46 23.89
N VAL A 951 34.70 -5.24 24.40
CA VAL A 951 33.98 -6.15 25.29
C VAL A 951 33.72 -7.50 24.63
N GLY A 952 33.46 -7.55 23.32
CA GLY A 952 33.22 -8.80 22.59
C GLY A 952 34.41 -9.76 22.65
N PRO A 953 35.59 -9.36 22.12
CA PRO A 953 36.80 -10.17 22.19
C PRO A 953 37.24 -10.55 23.61
N VAL A 954 37.16 -9.62 24.57
CA VAL A 954 37.56 -9.90 25.95
C VAL A 954 36.64 -10.96 26.59
N LEU A 955 35.32 -10.82 26.44
CA LEU A 955 34.38 -11.81 26.96
C LEU A 955 34.52 -13.16 26.26
N ALA A 956 34.80 -13.19 24.96
CA ALA A 956 35.04 -14.43 24.23
C ALA A 956 36.27 -15.19 24.78
N LEU A 957 37.38 -14.47 24.98
CA LEU A 957 38.63 -15.06 25.51
C LEU A 957 38.46 -15.50 26.97
N ALA A 958 37.90 -14.64 27.83
CA ALA A 958 37.66 -14.97 29.22
C ALA A 958 36.76 -16.21 29.36
N SER A 959 35.61 -16.22 28.68
CA SER A 959 34.69 -17.35 28.71
C SER A 959 35.31 -18.62 28.11
N GLY A 960 36.07 -18.49 27.01
CA GLY A 960 36.75 -19.62 26.37
C GLY A 960 37.82 -20.25 27.26
N LEU A 961 38.61 -19.44 27.97
CA LEU A 961 39.60 -19.91 28.93
C LEU A 961 38.93 -20.61 30.12
N THR A 962 37.89 -20.00 30.70
CA THR A 962 37.14 -20.61 31.81
C THR A 962 36.54 -21.95 31.39
N LEU A 963 35.85 -22.01 30.25
CA LEU A 963 35.26 -23.26 29.76
C LEU A 963 36.33 -24.30 29.36
N GLY A 964 37.47 -23.88 28.83
CA GLY A 964 38.57 -24.78 28.50
C GLY A 964 39.19 -25.45 29.72
N VAL A 965 39.19 -24.77 30.88
CA VAL A 965 39.71 -25.32 32.14
C VAL A 965 38.68 -26.18 32.85
N TYR A 966 37.43 -25.72 32.95
CA TYR A 966 36.43 -26.35 33.82
C TYR A 966 35.46 -27.27 33.09
N GLU A 967 35.11 -27.01 31.82
CA GLU A 967 34.08 -27.73 31.07
C GLU A 967 34.43 -27.90 29.56
N PRO A 968 35.45 -28.69 29.20
CA PRO A 968 35.92 -28.81 27.80
C PRO A 968 34.87 -29.36 26.83
N GLY A 969 33.93 -30.16 27.33
CA GLY A 969 32.79 -30.68 26.56
C GLY A 969 31.86 -29.55 26.10
N LEU A 970 31.56 -28.60 26.99
CA LEU A 970 30.72 -27.45 26.70
C LEU A 970 31.40 -26.49 25.73
N LEU A 971 32.71 -26.27 25.88
CA LEU A 971 33.49 -25.43 24.95
C LEU A 971 33.31 -25.88 23.49
N ARG A 972 33.32 -27.18 23.22
CA ARG A 972 33.07 -27.73 21.87
C ARG A 972 31.67 -27.47 21.33
N ALA A 973 30.67 -27.28 22.19
CA ALA A 973 29.32 -26.93 21.76
C ALA A 973 29.17 -25.44 21.46
N VAL A 974 29.85 -24.57 22.23
CA VAL A 974 29.65 -23.10 22.17
C VAL A 974 30.78 -22.34 21.49
N TRP A 975 31.85 -23.00 21.04
CA TRP A 975 32.96 -22.34 20.34
C TRP A 975 32.54 -21.46 19.15
N PRO A 976 31.50 -21.79 18.34
CA PRO A 976 31.12 -20.91 17.23
C PRO A 976 30.62 -19.55 17.71
N ILE A 977 29.94 -19.52 18.87
CA ILE A 977 29.45 -18.29 19.51
C ILE A 977 30.64 -17.46 19.99
N LEU A 978 31.61 -18.09 20.64
CA LEU A 978 32.82 -17.41 21.12
C LEU A 978 33.64 -16.81 19.95
N VAL A 979 33.75 -17.54 18.84
CA VAL A 979 34.40 -17.03 17.62
C VAL A 979 33.63 -15.85 17.03
N ALA A 980 32.30 -15.93 16.99
CA ALA A 980 31.47 -14.81 16.53
C ALA A 980 31.65 -13.56 17.41
N TRP A 981 31.71 -13.72 18.74
CA TRP A 981 31.96 -12.62 19.67
C TRP A 981 33.36 -12.02 19.51
N PHE A 982 34.38 -12.86 19.30
CA PHE A 982 35.75 -12.40 19.04
C PHE A 982 35.87 -11.65 17.70
N ALA A 983 35.19 -12.13 16.66
CA ALA A 983 35.17 -11.50 15.34
C ALA A 983 34.21 -10.30 15.24
N SER A 984 33.39 -10.04 16.25
CA SER A 984 32.33 -9.01 16.20
C SER A 984 32.82 -7.61 15.77
N PRO A 985 33.98 -7.08 16.22
CA PRO A 985 34.44 -5.77 15.77
C PRO A 985 34.84 -5.75 14.30
N TRP A 986 35.45 -6.85 13.81
CA TRP A 986 35.80 -6.98 12.40
C TRP A 986 34.56 -7.09 11.51
N ILE A 987 33.55 -7.87 11.94
CA ILE A 987 32.27 -7.99 11.24
C ILE A 987 31.58 -6.62 11.15
N ALA A 988 31.49 -5.88 12.27
CA ALA A 988 30.89 -4.56 12.33
C ALA A 988 31.60 -3.54 11.42
N TRP A 989 32.94 -3.58 11.38
CA TRP A 989 33.72 -2.76 10.45
C TRP A 989 33.45 -3.15 8.99
N TRP A 990 33.47 -4.44 8.66
CA TRP A 990 33.32 -4.93 7.28
C TRP A 990 31.95 -4.59 6.70
N ILE A 991 30.86 -4.81 7.44
CA ILE A 991 29.51 -4.46 6.99
C ILE A 991 29.29 -2.95 6.87
N SER A 992 30.03 -2.14 7.62
CA SER A 992 29.94 -0.67 7.62
C SER A 992 30.76 -0.02 6.50
N ARG A 993 31.49 -0.79 5.68
CA ARG A 993 32.25 -0.23 4.56
C ARG A 993 31.30 0.26 3.46
N PRO A 994 31.65 1.37 2.79
CA PRO A 994 30.87 1.85 1.66
C PRO A 994 30.86 0.79 0.55
N ILE A 995 29.68 0.51 -0.01
CA ILE A 995 29.58 -0.28 -1.24
C ILE A 995 29.90 0.68 -2.38
N GLU A 996 31.11 0.60 -2.92
CA GLU A 996 31.45 1.31 -4.15
C GLU A 996 30.59 0.75 -5.29
N THR A 997 29.65 1.56 -5.79
CA THR A 997 28.96 1.24 -7.03
C THR A 997 29.99 1.26 -8.14
N ALA A 998 30.32 0.08 -8.68
CA ALA A 998 31.15 -0.01 -9.88
C ALA A 998 30.53 0.90 -10.95
N THR A 999 31.25 1.96 -11.33
CA THR A 999 30.90 2.75 -12.50
C THR A 999 31.00 1.81 -13.69
N HIS A 1000 29.86 1.31 -14.18
CA HIS A 1000 29.85 0.52 -15.38
C HIS A 1000 30.33 1.41 -16.52
N ASP A 1001 31.37 0.98 -17.23
CA ASP A 1001 31.77 1.60 -18.50
C ASP A 1001 30.67 1.37 -19.51
N LEU A 1002 29.70 2.28 -19.53
CA LEU A 1002 28.60 2.28 -20.48
C LEU A 1002 29.19 2.45 -21.88
N SER A 1003 28.82 1.56 -22.79
CA SER A 1003 29.23 1.73 -24.19
C SER A 1003 28.66 3.04 -24.75
N ALA A 1004 29.31 3.60 -25.78
CA ALA A 1004 28.82 4.83 -26.42
C ALA A 1004 27.36 4.71 -26.88
N TYR A 1005 26.95 3.51 -27.31
CA TYR A 1005 25.56 3.20 -27.66
C TYR A 1005 24.62 3.24 -26.45
N GLN A 1006 24.98 2.59 -25.34
CA GLN A 1006 24.18 2.61 -24.11
C GLN A 1006 24.04 4.02 -23.56
N LEU A 1007 25.12 4.80 -23.58
CA LEU A 1007 25.11 6.19 -23.14
C LEU A 1007 24.22 7.05 -24.04
N ALA A 1008 24.30 6.89 -25.36
CA ALA A 1008 23.43 7.58 -26.32
C ALA A 1008 21.95 7.19 -26.13
N PHE A 1009 21.67 5.90 -25.95
CA PHE A 1009 20.34 5.39 -25.65
C PHE A 1009 19.80 6.00 -24.35
N LEU A 1010 20.55 5.93 -23.25
CA LEU A 1010 20.13 6.47 -21.96
C LEU A 1010 19.93 7.99 -22.01
N LYS A 1011 20.81 8.73 -22.68
CA LYS A 1011 20.66 10.18 -22.86
C LYS A 1011 19.44 10.53 -23.71
N ASN A 1012 19.19 9.79 -24.78
CA ASN A 1012 18.05 10.02 -25.66
C ASN A 1012 16.74 9.68 -24.94
N THR A 1013 16.70 8.56 -24.23
CA THR A 1013 15.58 8.18 -23.37
C THR A 1013 15.36 9.20 -22.27
N ALA A 1014 16.40 9.61 -21.54
CA ALA A 1014 16.29 10.64 -20.51
C ALA A 1014 15.77 11.98 -21.07
N ARG A 1015 16.24 12.41 -22.25
CA ARG A 1015 15.72 13.61 -22.93
C ARG A 1015 14.26 13.45 -23.34
N LYS A 1016 13.89 12.32 -23.94
CA LYS A 1016 12.49 12.04 -24.32
C LYS A 1016 11.57 12.02 -23.09
N THR A 1017 12.02 11.39 -22.00
CA THR A 1017 11.29 11.37 -20.73
C THR A 1017 11.17 12.78 -20.16
N LEU A 1018 12.25 13.56 -20.13
CA LEU A 1018 12.23 14.96 -19.65
C LEU A 1018 11.39 15.87 -20.56
N GLN A 1019 11.29 15.60 -21.86
CA GLN A 1019 10.44 16.36 -22.77
C GLN A 1019 8.96 15.98 -22.66
N PHE A 1020 8.67 14.75 -22.22
CA PHE A 1020 7.31 14.27 -22.00
C PHE A 1020 6.69 14.84 -20.73
N PHE A 1021 7.46 14.94 -19.65
CA PHE A 1021 7.06 15.60 -18.39
C PHE A 1021 7.24 17.11 -18.49
#